data_AF-A0A953GMF3-F1
#
_entry.id   AF-A0A953GMF3-F1
#
_cell.length_a   1.000
_cell.length_b   1.000
_cell.length_c   1.000
_cell.angle_alpha   90.00
_cell.angle_beta   90.00
_cell.angle_gamma   90.00
#
_symmetry.space_group_name_H-M   'P 1'
#
loop_
_entity.id
_entity.type
_entity.pdbx_description
1 polymer ?
#
loop_
_entity_poly.entity_id
_entity_poly.type
_entity_poly.pdbx_seq_one_letter_code
_entity_poly.pdbx_strand_id
1 'polypeptide(L)'
;HFDGDNCKVQVSTNGSTWTDVSIYETDRGSSSSFVREEINLDSYIGNPIFYVRFVFTASNSSCWAIDDVYLRGAKEFEFTNNNQPLEPFSGVENGGRTIVVSSTYRNDEVLVYDGVNPLSRLQNSHYPAVDVCAPGLGGVLAPIVSDDNSTATYAQYGGTSQSAPLVAALAALILSVNSCLQSQDVEYIIKSTTDAIPDAGSYPGLYGTGRINAFKACSLAQIYGNIVPITENTTWTDYHYVNNELVILSGKTLTITGAEVHFSQQGSIVVEPGAKLVLDGCTLTSKCGMWRGIQLLGNPNAPQGTMSITLQGVVSMDGALIENAREGIMMGGFGDDYLSKTGGIIVAKNSTFRNNWRSVCFNPYNSIPISQFTNCFFISDSYLKAPEYYEGVAHPQGSHTFVTMWGVKTVRFTDNTFLNTTRFAFPEGWVSSKYSSYSGVNGNPYWPGEIVVLPGNARTVGIACYDGRPLLYATDISGGKRNKFIGLTYGIQTKQTGTSNIYFVQSEGSLFENTQIGIYSEKGPLDRFKYNTFNIPGAGTIQSIHWPNAQGIYEYHYRNFQAYHNTFERMNDSEGDRCWGLIARGRNTDTRLSLIERNDFDNMRYGFQAEASNLFIRLKCNTFEGNTRDWNINPITPGSFANQGVGCSPVNYRSGNKFNDQEPDKKHIWSKYSNHWLYYCRRDVQDENPVFDNLPVSGEKRECFGSLPNPCPSGTGARYDTDLHSLRRMHKAAMDTLTIQLEQLQDTLDRGNTFTLLNYISINEFDNSMLTPILVNHSPLSDTVLVELLTNRVPVLNDTQLIDIMSRNLPGSDTVMNALIELFVNHEYEAETRDSLFSLQHYNPYYITPSVLERDMTHEKTGWLEAIYGIEAAYMEDDEQAEIIAFYKDTLGTGFERELFAAYMGADSLGDARDLLDLFPVNTTDDSLFVAYHSLLLDLKEDTLSWKQLDSLQVLQVKAIASIESSVQDYALAVLELIGDTVIVRFPEESTEESARYAFKEKEERKLPKLKKTQEVPFTIYPNPNSGLFTIELSEKTTGELRIQLTDLTGRVVFSSGYNEINTYLIGVDLSGLSKGVYLCSVFENNYIIGTQRVILIK
;
A
#
# COMPACT_ATOMS: atom_id res chain seq x y z
N HIS A 1 -45.20 10.97 -21.76
CA HIS A 1 -46.11 11.92 -21.08
C HIS A 1 -47.35 11.21 -20.52
N PHE A 2 -47.91 11.66 -19.38
CA PHE A 2 -49.23 11.25 -18.85
C PHE A 2 -50.21 12.44 -18.78
N ASP A 3 -51.52 12.17 -18.79
CA ASP A 3 -52.56 13.21 -18.68
C ASP A 3 -52.40 14.05 -17.40
N GLY A 4 -52.18 15.35 -17.56
CA GLY A 4 -51.93 16.31 -16.47
C GLY A 4 -50.48 16.76 -16.34
N ASP A 5 -49.53 16.08 -17.00
CA ASP A 5 -48.13 16.50 -17.04
C ASP A 5 -47.94 17.66 -18.04
N ASN A 6 -47.08 18.62 -17.70
CA ASN A 6 -46.69 19.68 -18.62
C ASN A 6 -45.20 19.96 -18.61
N CYS A 7 -44.69 20.39 -19.75
CA CYS A 7 -43.37 21.00 -19.91
C CYS A 7 -43.56 22.47 -20.26
N LYS A 8 -42.85 23.36 -19.57
CA LYS A 8 -42.85 24.79 -19.86
C LYS A 8 -41.46 25.26 -20.26
N VAL A 9 -41.37 26.11 -21.27
CA VAL A 9 -40.17 26.90 -21.52
C VAL A 9 -40.41 28.26 -20.89
N GLN A 10 -39.51 28.63 -19.99
CA GLN A 10 -39.56 29.89 -19.27
C GLN A 10 -38.32 30.71 -19.55
N VAL A 11 -38.49 32.03 -19.58
CA VAL A 11 -37.38 32.96 -19.76
C VAL A 11 -37.35 34.01 -18.66
N SER A 12 -36.17 34.56 -18.41
CA SER A 12 -35.95 35.64 -17.45
C SER A 12 -34.87 36.60 -17.93
N THR A 13 -35.04 37.89 -17.66
CA THR A 13 -34.01 38.91 -17.92
C THR A 13 -33.21 39.28 -16.66
N ASN A 14 -33.57 38.71 -15.51
CA ASN A 14 -32.96 39.03 -14.21
C ASN A 14 -32.69 37.79 -13.32
N GLY A 15 -32.95 36.57 -13.82
CA GLY A 15 -32.75 35.30 -13.12
C GLY A 15 -33.76 34.99 -12.00
N SER A 16 -34.61 35.94 -11.61
CA SER A 16 -35.51 35.82 -10.44
C SER A 16 -36.98 35.82 -10.83
N THR A 17 -37.38 36.61 -11.82
CA THR A 17 -38.76 36.66 -12.33
C THR A 17 -38.83 35.89 -13.65
N TRP A 18 -39.70 34.90 -13.74
CA TRP A 18 -39.77 33.98 -14.89
C TRP A 18 -41.10 34.09 -15.61
N THR A 19 -41.04 34.11 -16.94
CA THR A 19 -42.21 34.21 -17.82
C THR A 19 -42.33 32.95 -18.66
N ASP A 20 -43.51 32.33 -18.68
CA ASP A 20 -43.83 31.19 -19.56
C ASP A 20 -43.87 31.69 -21.02
N VAL A 21 -42.96 31.22 -21.87
CA VAL A 21 -42.93 31.52 -23.31
C VAL A 21 -43.46 30.37 -24.16
N SER A 22 -43.54 29.16 -23.61
CA SER A 22 -44.24 28.03 -24.22
C SER A 22 -44.68 27.04 -23.15
N ILE A 23 -45.82 26.40 -23.36
CA ILE A 23 -46.38 25.37 -22.48
C ILE A 23 -46.82 24.21 -23.34
N TYR A 24 -46.35 23.01 -22.99
CA TYR A 24 -46.62 21.76 -23.68
C TYR A 24 -47.33 20.82 -22.73
N GLU A 25 -48.60 20.54 -23.01
CA GLU A 25 -49.45 19.63 -22.22
C GLU A 25 -49.56 18.23 -22.85
N THR A 26 -48.84 17.98 -23.96
CA THR A 26 -48.75 16.70 -24.66
C THR A 26 -47.38 16.58 -25.36
N ASP A 27 -46.87 15.35 -25.50
CA ASP A 27 -45.63 15.09 -26.27
C ASP A 27 -45.70 15.69 -27.69
N ARG A 28 -44.59 16.26 -28.17
CA ARG A 28 -44.48 16.78 -29.54
C ARG A 28 -43.88 15.79 -30.54
N GLY A 29 -43.04 14.87 -30.05
CA GLY A 29 -42.39 13.82 -30.82
C GLY A 29 -42.49 12.45 -30.14
N SER A 30 -41.54 11.56 -30.45
CA SER A 30 -41.42 10.23 -29.83
C SER A 30 -39.97 9.95 -29.41
N SER A 31 -39.74 8.91 -28.60
CA SER A 31 -38.41 8.54 -28.12
C SER A 31 -37.38 8.20 -29.21
N SER A 32 -37.82 7.97 -30.44
CA SER A 32 -36.94 7.69 -31.60
C SER A 32 -37.07 8.70 -32.74
N SER A 33 -37.88 9.75 -32.56
CA SER A 33 -38.11 10.78 -33.57
C SER A 33 -38.54 12.08 -32.89
N PHE A 34 -37.55 12.92 -32.61
CA PHE A 34 -37.75 14.23 -31.99
C PHE A 34 -38.36 15.21 -33.01
N VAL A 35 -39.29 16.03 -32.53
CA VAL A 35 -39.88 17.12 -33.32
C VAL A 35 -39.24 18.43 -32.90
N ARG A 36 -38.81 19.22 -33.89
CA ARG A 36 -38.21 20.53 -33.67
C ARG A 36 -39.29 21.56 -33.37
N GLU A 37 -39.26 22.12 -32.17
CA GLU A 37 -40.09 23.25 -31.75
C GLU A 37 -39.30 24.55 -31.85
N GLU A 38 -39.92 25.60 -32.39
CA GLU A 38 -39.32 26.94 -32.50
C GLU A 38 -40.15 27.95 -31.69
N ILE A 39 -39.47 28.66 -30.78
CA ILE A 39 -40.09 29.64 -29.89
C ILE A 39 -39.54 31.01 -30.25
N ASN A 40 -40.42 31.95 -30.65
CA ASN A 40 -40.02 33.32 -30.92
C ASN A 40 -39.72 34.03 -29.60
N LEU A 41 -38.51 34.61 -29.49
CA LEU A 41 -38.02 35.33 -28.31
C LEU A 41 -37.64 36.78 -28.65
N ASP A 42 -38.14 37.33 -29.75
CA ASP A 42 -37.74 38.65 -30.27
C ASP A 42 -38.02 39.79 -29.28
N SER A 43 -39.06 39.64 -28.44
CA SER A 43 -39.39 40.61 -27.39
C SER A 43 -38.32 40.74 -26.30
N TYR A 44 -37.34 39.84 -26.27
CA TYR A 44 -36.24 39.84 -25.31
C TYR A 44 -34.90 40.28 -25.92
N ILE A 45 -34.87 40.65 -27.20
CA ILE A 45 -33.69 41.19 -27.88
C ILE A 45 -33.24 42.49 -27.19
N GLY A 46 -31.92 42.65 -27.03
CA GLY A 46 -31.32 43.85 -26.43
C GLY A 46 -31.18 43.81 -24.90
N ASN A 47 -31.64 42.75 -24.23
CA ASN A 47 -31.34 42.53 -22.81
C ASN A 47 -29.90 42.00 -22.66
N PRO A 48 -29.06 42.63 -21.81
CA PRO A 48 -27.65 42.21 -21.66
C PRO A 48 -27.51 40.84 -20.99
N ILE A 49 -28.54 40.38 -20.29
CA ILE A 49 -28.60 39.09 -19.61
C ILE A 49 -29.96 38.45 -19.92
N PHE A 50 -29.95 37.20 -20.35
CA PHE A 50 -31.13 36.45 -20.75
C PHE A 50 -30.98 34.98 -20.34
N TYR A 51 -31.93 34.47 -19.57
CA TYR A 51 -31.97 33.10 -19.08
C TYR A 51 -33.12 32.35 -19.72
N VAL A 52 -32.90 31.07 -20.02
CA VAL A 52 -33.92 30.12 -20.47
C VAL A 52 -33.89 28.92 -19.54
N ARG A 53 -35.06 28.43 -19.12
CA ARG A 53 -35.18 27.17 -18.38
C ARG A 53 -36.36 26.35 -18.85
N PHE A 54 -36.27 25.04 -18.64
CA PHE A 54 -37.32 24.09 -18.93
C PHE A 54 -37.89 23.60 -17.60
N VAL A 55 -39.19 23.79 -17.39
CA VAL A 55 -39.89 23.40 -16.16
C VAL A 55 -40.81 22.24 -16.48
N PHE A 56 -40.47 21.07 -15.95
CA PHE A 56 -41.26 19.87 -16.08
C PHE A 56 -42.11 19.69 -14.83
N THR A 57 -43.42 19.65 -15.01
CA THR A 57 -44.37 19.29 -13.94
C THR A 57 -44.95 17.95 -14.31
N ALA A 58 -44.58 16.90 -13.57
CA ALA A 58 -45.07 15.55 -13.81
C ALA A 58 -45.59 14.91 -12.52
N SER A 59 -46.61 14.07 -12.68
CA SER A 59 -47.25 13.34 -11.58
C SER A 59 -46.46 12.09 -11.15
N ASN A 60 -45.60 11.59 -12.04
CA ASN A 60 -44.74 10.40 -11.87
C ASN A 60 -43.35 10.63 -12.52
N SER A 61 -42.35 9.84 -12.12
CA SER A 61 -40.91 10.00 -12.45
C SER A 61 -40.49 9.73 -13.90
N SER A 62 -41.41 9.65 -14.87
CA SER A 62 -41.10 9.29 -16.27
C SER A 62 -41.00 10.56 -17.14
N CYS A 63 -39.85 10.73 -17.79
CA CYS A 63 -39.33 12.01 -18.28
C CYS A 63 -39.79 12.41 -19.70
N TRP A 64 -39.87 13.73 -19.90
CA TRP A 64 -39.75 14.37 -21.20
C TRP A 64 -38.28 14.33 -21.62
N ALA A 65 -38.01 13.98 -22.88
CA ALA A 65 -36.67 14.09 -23.46
C ALA A 65 -36.61 15.34 -24.33
N ILE A 66 -35.65 16.22 -24.04
CA ILE A 66 -35.27 17.32 -24.93
C ILE A 66 -33.89 16.98 -25.43
N ASP A 67 -33.75 16.95 -26.75
CA ASP A 67 -32.48 16.78 -27.42
C ASP A 67 -32.21 18.04 -28.25
N ASP A 68 -30.97 18.51 -28.21
CA ASP A 68 -30.49 19.73 -28.87
C ASP A 68 -31.30 21.02 -28.66
N VAL A 69 -30.83 21.90 -27.76
CA VAL A 69 -31.40 23.24 -27.60
C VAL A 69 -30.55 24.28 -28.33
N TYR A 70 -31.13 24.95 -29.33
CA TYR A 70 -30.49 26.05 -30.04
C TYR A 70 -31.17 27.38 -29.71
N LEU A 71 -30.44 28.30 -29.08
CA LEU A 71 -30.84 29.70 -29.01
C LEU A 71 -30.21 30.44 -30.20
N ARG A 72 -31.04 30.93 -31.13
CA ARG A 72 -30.58 31.62 -32.33
C ARG A 72 -31.14 33.03 -32.34
N GLY A 73 -30.27 34.03 -32.24
CA GLY A 73 -30.61 35.41 -32.54
C GLY A 73 -30.18 35.70 -33.97
N ALA A 74 -31.13 35.82 -34.89
CA ALA A 74 -30.84 36.56 -36.11
C ALA A 74 -30.81 38.04 -35.70
N LYS A 75 -29.68 38.71 -35.87
CA LYS A 75 -29.72 40.15 -36.06
C LYS A 75 -30.34 40.36 -37.43
N GLU A 76 -31.67 40.27 -37.53
CA GLU A 76 -32.38 40.65 -38.74
C GLU A 76 -32.21 42.17 -38.90
N PHE A 77 -31.26 42.55 -39.75
CA PHE A 77 -31.34 43.84 -40.39
C PHE A 77 -32.44 43.73 -41.44
N GLU A 78 -33.49 44.54 -41.32
CA GLU A 78 -34.44 44.75 -42.40
C GLU A 78 -33.68 45.25 -43.63
N PHE A 79 -33.47 44.37 -44.61
CA PHE A 79 -32.98 44.76 -45.92
C PHE A 79 -34.13 45.40 -46.68
N THR A 80 -34.16 46.74 -46.72
CA THR A 80 -34.91 47.43 -47.76
C THR A 80 -34.23 47.14 -49.10
N ASN A 81 -34.97 46.48 -50.00
CA ASN A 81 -34.58 46.18 -51.38
C ASN A 81 -34.09 47.44 -52.11
N ASN A 82 -32.78 47.68 -52.10
CA ASN A 82 -32.11 48.72 -52.87
C ASN A 82 -30.81 48.18 -53.48
N ASN A 83 -30.89 47.15 -54.34
CA ASN A 83 -29.84 46.80 -55.33
C ASN A 83 -28.38 46.75 -54.81
N GLN A 84 -28.13 46.40 -53.55
CA GLN A 84 -26.75 46.19 -53.07
C GLN A 84 -26.31 44.73 -53.35
N PRO A 85 -25.07 44.50 -53.81
CA PRO A 85 -24.57 43.16 -54.09
C PRO A 85 -24.54 42.29 -52.82
N LEU A 86 -24.92 41.02 -52.95
CA LEU A 86 -24.68 40.01 -51.92
C LEU A 86 -23.18 39.95 -51.60
N GLU A 87 -22.82 40.27 -50.36
CA GLU A 87 -21.46 40.17 -49.81
C GLU A 87 -21.06 38.69 -49.77
N PRO A 88 -20.14 38.20 -50.63
CA PRO A 88 -19.70 36.82 -50.56
C PRO A 88 -18.74 36.71 -49.36
N PHE A 89 -18.99 35.77 -48.44
CA PHE A 89 -18.15 35.45 -47.27
C PHE A 89 -18.33 36.33 -46.02
N SER A 90 -19.56 36.47 -45.53
CA SER A 90 -19.84 37.18 -44.28
C SER A 90 -19.46 36.41 -43.00
N GLY A 91 -19.08 35.14 -43.10
CA GLY A 91 -18.79 34.26 -41.94
C GLY A 91 -20.05 33.83 -41.15
N VAL A 92 -21.18 34.49 -41.42
CA VAL A 92 -22.51 34.19 -40.83
C VAL A 92 -22.99 32.79 -41.22
N GLU A 93 -22.61 32.32 -42.42
CA GLU A 93 -22.96 31.00 -42.95
C GLU A 93 -22.38 29.81 -42.15
N ASN A 94 -21.39 30.04 -41.28
CA ASN A 94 -20.84 29.04 -40.36
C ASN A 94 -21.08 29.39 -38.88
N GLY A 95 -22.11 30.19 -38.59
CA GLY A 95 -22.47 30.58 -37.22
C GLY A 95 -21.42 31.46 -36.53
N GLY A 96 -20.64 32.25 -37.28
CA GLY A 96 -19.63 33.16 -36.74
C GLY A 96 -18.33 32.50 -36.29
N ARG A 97 -18.05 31.25 -36.69
CA ARG A 97 -16.84 30.49 -36.31
C ARG A 97 -15.60 30.78 -37.18
N THR A 98 -15.61 31.84 -37.99
CA THR A 98 -14.57 32.11 -38.99
C THR A 98 -14.09 33.54 -38.84
N ILE A 99 -12.77 33.73 -38.69
CA ILE A 99 -12.15 35.07 -38.67
C ILE A 99 -12.11 35.60 -40.10
N VAL A 100 -12.89 36.65 -40.38
CA VAL A 100 -12.97 37.29 -41.68
C VAL A 100 -11.84 38.31 -41.83
N VAL A 101 -11.03 38.15 -42.88
CA VAL A 101 -9.77 38.87 -43.05
C VAL A 101 -9.81 39.83 -44.26
N SER A 102 -9.49 41.09 -44.01
CA SER A 102 -9.26 42.12 -45.04
C SER A 102 -7.75 42.44 -45.17
N SER A 103 -7.39 43.24 -46.17
CA SER A 103 -5.99 43.58 -46.48
C SER A 103 -5.61 45.02 -46.17
N THR A 104 -4.37 45.26 -45.73
CA THR A 104 -3.72 46.58 -45.69
C THR A 104 -2.52 46.65 -46.65
N TYR A 105 -2.13 47.87 -47.02
CA TYR A 105 -0.91 48.17 -47.79
C TYR A 105 0.31 48.35 -46.87
N ARG A 106 1.50 48.54 -47.47
CA ARG A 106 2.79 48.68 -46.76
C ARG A 106 2.87 49.87 -45.79
N ASN A 107 2.00 50.85 -45.94
CA ASN A 107 1.87 52.05 -45.09
C ASN A 107 0.70 51.93 -44.10
N ASP A 108 0.14 50.73 -43.91
CA ASP A 108 -0.99 50.42 -43.05
C ASP A 108 -2.34 51.00 -43.45
N GLU A 109 -2.39 51.68 -44.59
CA GLU A 109 -3.63 52.19 -45.16
C GLU A 109 -4.39 51.07 -45.90
N VAL A 110 -5.71 51.20 -45.93
CA VAL A 110 -6.59 50.34 -46.72
C VAL A 110 -6.78 50.86 -48.16
N LEU A 111 -6.50 52.15 -48.43
CA LEU A 111 -6.57 52.73 -49.77
C LEU A 111 -5.19 52.91 -50.42
N VAL A 112 -5.03 52.44 -51.67
CA VAL A 112 -3.90 52.81 -52.53
C VAL A 112 -4.38 53.75 -53.63
N TYR A 113 -3.90 55.00 -53.64
CA TYR A 113 -4.10 55.91 -54.77
C TYR A 113 -2.99 55.70 -55.82
N ASP A 114 -3.09 54.63 -56.60
CA ASP A 114 -2.35 54.48 -57.86
C ASP A 114 -3.13 55.26 -58.92
N GLY A 115 -2.63 56.44 -59.29
CA GLY A 115 -3.29 57.37 -60.21
C GLY A 115 -3.56 56.88 -61.64
N VAL A 116 -3.56 55.58 -61.94
CA VAL A 116 -3.72 55.08 -63.33
C VAL A 116 -4.67 53.87 -63.49
N ASN A 117 -5.32 53.29 -62.47
CA ASN A 117 -6.25 52.17 -62.74
C ASN A 117 -7.46 52.04 -61.79
N PRO A 118 -8.73 51.93 -62.28
CA PRO A 118 -9.92 51.71 -61.45
C PRO A 118 -10.04 50.30 -60.83
N LEU A 119 -9.04 49.42 -61.06
CA LEU A 119 -9.02 48.04 -60.58
C LEU A 119 -8.75 47.91 -59.07
N SER A 120 -8.40 49.00 -58.36
CA SER A 120 -8.24 49.00 -56.90
C SER A 120 -9.54 48.74 -56.12
N ARG A 121 -10.70 48.76 -56.79
CA ARG A 121 -12.00 48.38 -56.21
C ARG A 121 -12.27 46.87 -56.15
N LEU A 122 -11.48 46.03 -56.82
CA LEU A 122 -11.77 44.59 -56.95
C LEU A 122 -10.96 43.67 -56.03
N GLN A 123 -9.98 44.18 -55.27
CA GLN A 123 -9.12 43.35 -54.40
C GLN A 123 -9.30 43.61 -52.89
N ASN A 124 -10.11 44.60 -52.53
CA ASN A 124 -10.30 45.05 -51.15
C ASN A 124 -11.72 44.76 -50.68
N SER A 125 -11.87 43.71 -49.89
CA SER A 125 -13.12 43.31 -49.24
C SER A 125 -13.29 44.06 -47.91
N HIS A 126 -13.75 45.30 -47.96
CA HIS A 126 -14.05 46.10 -46.76
C HIS A 126 -15.56 46.14 -46.53
N TYR A 127 -16.05 45.33 -45.58
CA TYR A 127 -17.46 45.23 -45.26
C TYR A 127 -17.68 45.03 -43.76
N PRO A 128 -18.90 45.27 -43.22
CA PRO A 128 -19.15 45.25 -41.78
C PRO A 128 -18.84 43.93 -41.06
N ALA A 129 -18.74 42.83 -41.80
CA ALA A 129 -18.42 41.50 -41.28
C ALA A 129 -16.91 41.20 -41.15
N VAL A 130 -16.02 42.12 -41.54
CA VAL A 130 -14.56 41.94 -41.35
C VAL A 130 -14.22 41.93 -39.86
N ASP A 131 -13.44 40.95 -39.41
CA ASP A 131 -12.96 40.85 -38.02
C ASP A 131 -11.63 41.59 -37.82
N VAL A 132 -10.69 41.40 -38.74
CA VAL A 132 -9.34 42.00 -38.70
C VAL A 132 -8.78 42.23 -40.11
N CYS A 133 -7.75 43.07 -40.20
CA CYS A 133 -6.95 43.24 -41.41
C CYS A 133 -5.53 42.68 -41.24
N ALA A 134 -4.89 42.29 -42.34
CA ALA A 134 -3.47 41.92 -42.35
C ALA A 134 -2.77 42.41 -43.63
N PRO A 135 -1.42 42.57 -43.62
CA PRO A 135 -0.69 42.96 -44.83
C PRO A 135 -0.97 42.02 -45.99
N GLY A 136 -1.54 42.55 -47.07
CA GLY A 136 -1.89 41.74 -48.24
C GLY A 136 -1.68 42.46 -49.56
N LEU A 137 -1.38 43.76 -49.52
CA LEU A 137 -1.22 44.59 -50.70
C LEU A 137 0.20 45.17 -50.77
N GLY A 138 0.67 45.43 -51.99
CA GLY A 138 2.02 45.93 -52.23
C GLY A 138 3.06 44.81 -52.44
N GLY A 139 2.66 43.65 -52.94
CA GLY A 139 3.56 42.59 -53.40
C GLY A 139 4.10 41.70 -52.28
N VAL A 140 3.22 40.90 -51.67
CA VAL A 140 3.60 39.81 -50.77
C VAL A 140 4.31 38.73 -51.60
N LEU A 141 5.54 38.39 -51.21
CA LEU A 141 6.32 37.33 -51.87
C LEU A 141 5.73 35.97 -51.48
N ALA A 142 5.23 35.23 -52.47
CA ALA A 142 4.77 33.86 -52.31
C ALA A 142 5.66 32.89 -53.11
N PRO A 143 5.97 31.71 -52.57
CA PRO A 143 6.67 30.68 -53.33
C PRO A 143 5.77 30.18 -54.47
N ILE A 144 6.34 30.07 -55.65
CA ILE A 144 5.71 29.45 -56.82
C ILE A 144 6.61 28.36 -57.36
N VAL A 145 5.98 27.35 -57.94
CA VAL A 145 6.70 26.36 -58.73
C VAL A 145 6.49 26.73 -60.19
N SER A 146 7.57 26.76 -60.97
CA SER A 146 7.47 26.97 -62.42
C SER A 146 6.53 25.93 -63.04
N ASP A 147 5.83 26.27 -64.13
CA ASP A 147 4.83 25.38 -64.78
C ASP A 147 5.41 24.01 -65.21
N ASP A 148 6.72 23.87 -65.28
CA ASP A 148 7.46 22.64 -65.58
C ASP A 148 7.97 21.89 -64.32
N ASN A 149 7.59 22.32 -63.12
CA ASN A 149 8.01 21.79 -61.83
C ASN A 149 9.55 21.80 -61.58
N SER A 150 10.33 22.52 -62.38
CA SER A 150 11.80 22.39 -62.39
C SER A 150 12.54 23.41 -61.51
N THR A 151 11.90 24.52 -61.12
CA THR A 151 12.50 25.55 -60.26
C THR A 151 11.50 26.12 -59.24
N ALA A 152 11.88 26.09 -57.96
CA ALA A 152 11.18 26.85 -56.92
C ALA A 152 11.65 28.31 -56.98
N THR A 153 10.73 29.25 -57.18
CA THR A 153 11.01 30.70 -57.22
C THR A 153 9.97 31.47 -56.41
N TYR A 154 10.11 32.79 -56.27
CA TYR A 154 9.16 33.65 -55.57
C TYR A 154 8.50 34.63 -56.56
N ALA A 155 7.20 34.85 -56.41
CA ALA A 155 6.46 35.89 -57.13
C ALA A 155 5.68 36.80 -56.18
N GLN A 156 5.45 38.04 -56.59
CA GLN A 156 4.70 39.02 -55.80
C GLN A 156 3.21 38.94 -56.15
N TYR A 157 2.38 38.73 -55.13
CA TYR A 157 0.93 38.73 -55.24
C TYR A 157 0.32 39.76 -54.28
N GLY A 158 -0.96 40.08 -54.49
CA GLY A 158 -1.71 40.93 -53.56
C GLY A 158 -3.19 40.59 -53.53
N GLY A 159 -3.78 40.75 -52.35
CA GLY A 159 -5.20 40.51 -52.08
C GLY A 159 -5.45 39.93 -50.69
N THR A 160 -6.73 39.78 -50.35
CA THR A 160 -7.19 39.18 -49.08
C THR A 160 -6.76 37.72 -48.93
N SER A 161 -6.56 37.01 -50.05
CA SER A 161 -5.97 35.67 -50.08
C SER A 161 -4.51 35.62 -49.58
N GLN A 162 -3.77 36.72 -49.66
CA GLN A 162 -2.41 36.83 -49.10
C GLN A 162 -2.44 37.30 -47.63
N SER A 163 -3.46 38.06 -47.23
CA SER A 163 -3.70 38.44 -45.84
C SER A 163 -4.15 37.28 -44.96
N ALA A 164 -5.08 36.45 -45.44
CA ALA A 164 -5.62 35.30 -44.71
C ALA A 164 -4.56 34.33 -44.15
N PRO A 165 -3.56 33.86 -44.92
CA PRO A 165 -2.52 32.98 -44.39
C PRO A 165 -1.62 33.67 -43.34
N LEU A 166 -1.50 35.00 -43.33
CA LEU A 166 -0.79 35.70 -42.25
C LEU A 166 -1.58 35.68 -40.94
N VAL A 167 -2.90 35.82 -41.00
CA VAL A 167 -3.77 35.66 -39.81
C VAL A 167 -3.77 34.21 -39.33
N ALA A 168 -3.81 33.24 -40.26
CA ALA A 168 -3.67 31.82 -39.91
C ALA A 168 -2.30 31.50 -39.28
N ALA A 169 -1.22 32.07 -39.82
CA ALA A 169 0.13 31.95 -39.24
C ALA A 169 0.21 32.60 -37.86
N LEU A 170 -0.47 33.72 -37.64
CA LEU A 170 -0.56 34.34 -36.31
C LEU A 170 -1.33 33.46 -35.33
N ALA A 171 -2.45 32.87 -35.72
CA ALA A 171 -3.18 31.91 -34.90
C ALA A 171 -2.30 30.69 -34.53
N ALA A 172 -1.55 30.16 -35.50
CA ALA A 172 -0.59 29.08 -35.25
C ALA A 172 0.53 29.51 -34.28
N LEU A 173 1.04 30.74 -34.42
CA LEU A 173 2.05 31.29 -33.51
C LEU A 173 1.51 31.46 -32.09
N ILE A 174 0.28 31.98 -31.93
CA ILE A 174 -0.41 32.07 -30.63
C ILE A 174 -0.52 30.68 -29.98
N LEU A 175 -0.94 29.66 -30.73
CA LEU A 175 -1.03 28.29 -30.24
C LEU A 175 0.34 27.65 -29.94
N SER A 176 1.40 28.07 -30.65
CA SER A 176 2.77 27.64 -30.32
C SER A 176 3.28 28.25 -29.02
N VAL A 177 2.79 29.42 -28.63
CA VAL A 177 3.10 30.08 -27.36
C VAL A 177 2.26 29.48 -26.23
N ASN A 178 0.98 29.22 -26.48
CA ASN A 178 0.06 28.60 -25.53
C ASN A 178 -0.90 27.64 -26.25
N SER A 179 -0.57 26.36 -26.22
CA SER A 179 -1.30 25.30 -26.93
C SER A 179 -2.66 24.95 -26.29
N CYS A 180 -2.96 25.52 -25.13
CA CYS A 180 -4.18 25.27 -24.37
C CYS A 180 -5.31 26.25 -24.68
N LEU A 181 -5.04 27.25 -25.52
CA LEU A 181 -6.04 28.22 -25.97
C LEU A 181 -7.03 27.57 -26.92
N GLN A 182 -8.31 27.83 -26.72
CA GLN A 182 -9.38 27.41 -27.64
C GLN A 182 -9.57 28.44 -28.75
N SER A 183 -10.32 28.07 -29.79
CA SER A 183 -10.60 28.94 -30.94
C SER A 183 -11.11 30.33 -30.55
N GLN A 184 -11.96 30.42 -29.52
CA GLN A 184 -12.51 31.67 -29.01
C GLN A 184 -11.45 32.54 -28.33
N ASP A 185 -10.54 31.92 -27.56
CA ASP A 185 -9.43 32.63 -26.92
C ASP A 185 -8.47 33.19 -27.98
N VAL A 186 -8.15 32.38 -28.99
CA VAL A 186 -7.27 32.77 -30.11
C VAL A 186 -7.90 33.92 -30.90
N GLU A 187 -9.18 33.83 -31.23
CA GLU A 187 -9.92 34.91 -31.89
C GLU A 187 -9.90 36.19 -31.06
N TYR A 188 -10.23 36.09 -29.77
CA TYR A 188 -10.20 37.23 -28.85
C TYR A 188 -8.83 37.90 -28.83
N ILE A 189 -7.75 37.13 -28.66
CA ILE A 189 -6.37 37.64 -28.62
C ILE A 189 -6.03 38.36 -29.92
N ILE A 190 -6.37 37.77 -31.08
CA ILE A 190 -6.11 38.39 -32.37
C ILE A 190 -6.86 39.73 -32.47
N LYS A 191 -8.15 39.75 -32.14
CA LYS A 191 -9.00 40.94 -32.26
C LYS A 191 -8.64 42.04 -31.26
N SER A 192 -8.20 41.69 -30.05
CA SER A 192 -7.90 42.66 -28.99
C SER A 192 -6.49 43.27 -29.09
N THR A 193 -5.65 42.78 -30.01
CA THR A 193 -4.23 43.17 -30.09
C THR A 193 -3.86 43.86 -31.40
N THR A 194 -4.83 44.13 -32.26
CA THR A 194 -4.65 44.87 -33.51
C THR A 194 -4.10 46.27 -33.30
N ASP A 195 -3.41 46.79 -34.32
CA ASP A 195 -3.07 48.20 -34.46
C ASP A 195 -4.16 48.94 -35.23
N ALA A 196 -4.37 50.21 -34.88
CA ALA A 196 -5.28 51.08 -35.61
C ALA A 196 -4.82 51.30 -37.06
N ILE A 197 -5.78 51.38 -37.98
CA ILE A 197 -5.56 51.65 -39.40
C ILE A 197 -5.58 53.18 -39.61
N PRO A 198 -4.56 53.81 -40.20
CA PRO A 198 -4.45 55.27 -40.29
C PRO A 198 -5.59 55.98 -41.04
N ASP A 199 -6.10 55.38 -42.13
CA ASP A 199 -7.18 55.92 -42.97
C ASP A 199 -8.57 55.37 -42.61
N ALA A 200 -8.68 54.69 -41.47
CA ALA A 200 -9.91 54.14 -40.88
C ALA A 200 -11.11 55.11 -40.92
N GLY A 201 -10.88 56.40 -40.67
CA GLY A 201 -11.94 57.42 -40.69
C GLY A 201 -12.65 57.58 -42.03
N SER A 202 -12.07 57.10 -43.12
CA SER A 202 -12.67 57.12 -44.46
C SER A 202 -13.65 55.97 -44.70
N TYR A 203 -13.63 54.93 -43.85
CA TYR A 203 -14.38 53.68 -44.03
C TYR A 203 -14.96 53.14 -42.71
N PRO A 204 -15.70 53.94 -41.93
CA PRO A 204 -16.08 53.61 -40.56
C PRO A 204 -16.84 52.28 -40.48
N GLY A 205 -16.30 51.35 -39.68
CA GLY A 205 -16.92 50.05 -39.41
C GLY A 205 -16.66 48.95 -40.45
N LEU A 206 -15.75 49.13 -41.40
CA LEU A 206 -15.53 48.19 -42.52
C LEU A 206 -14.22 47.39 -42.46
N TYR A 207 -13.43 47.51 -41.39
CA TYR A 207 -12.08 46.92 -41.26
C TYR A 207 -11.86 46.18 -39.92
N GLY A 208 -12.94 45.79 -39.27
CA GLY A 208 -12.89 45.06 -38.01
C GLY A 208 -12.17 45.83 -36.90
N THR A 209 -11.40 45.12 -36.07
CA THR A 209 -10.65 45.74 -34.97
C THR A 209 -9.33 46.38 -35.39
N GLY A 210 -8.90 46.24 -36.65
CA GLY A 210 -7.68 46.84 -37.19
C GLY A 210 -6.69 45.82 -37.77
N ARG A 211 -5.43 46.25 -37.99
CA ARG A 211 -4.38 45.41 -38.57
C ARG A 211 -3.76 44.50 -37.51
N ILE A 212 -3.59 43.21 -37.78
CA ILE A 212 -2.94 42.27 -36.84
C ILE A 212 -1.56 42.74 -36.37
N ASN A 213 -1.23 42.47 -35.11
CA ASN A 213 0.08 42.71 -34.53
C ASN A 213 0.58 41.44 -33.82
N ALA A 214 1.53 40.75 -34.44
CA ALA A 214 1.99 39.46 -33.94
C ALA A 214 2.67 39.55 -32.56
N PHE A 215 3.43 40.61 -32.30
CA PHE A 215 4.10 40.80 -31.01
C PHE A 215 3.09 40.97 -29.88
N LYS A 216 2.14 41.90 -30.02
CA LYS A 216 1.09 42.13 -29.01
C LYS A 216 0.24 40.88 -28.78
N ALA A 217 -0.14 40.19 -29.85
CA ALA A 217 -0.90 38.94 -29.78
C ALA A 217 -0.14 37.85 -29.02
N CYS A 218 1.13 37.60 -29.34
CA CYS A 218 1.93 36.59 -28.66
C CYS A 218 2.25 36.98 -27.21
N SER A 219 2.50 38.26 -26.92
CA SER A 219 2.68 38.75 -25.56
C SER A 219 1.42 38.56 -24.72
N LEU A 220 0.22 38.83 -25.28
CA LEU A 220 -1.03 38.57 -24.59
C LEU A 220 -1.28 37.07 -24.41
N ALA A 221 -1.04 36.25 -25.43
CA ALA A 221 -1.15 34.78 -25.35
C ALA A 221 -0.26 34.17 -24.26
N GLN A 222 0.95 34.73 -24.06
CA GLN A 222 1.89 34.32 -23.04
C GLN A 222 1.38 34.58 -21.61
N ILE A 223 0.61 35.65 -21.40
CA ILE A 223 0.05 36.01 -20.09
C ILE A 223 -1.44 35.70 -19.96
N TYR A 224 -2.05 35.12 -20.98
CA TYR A 224 -3.49 34.85 -21.02
C TYR A 224 -3.85 33.82 -19.94
N GLY A 225 -4.78 34.18 -19.04
CA GLY A 225 -5.11 33.35 -17.88
C GLY A 225 -4.07 33.39 -16.74
N ASN A 226 -3.09 34.31 -16.77
CA ASN A 226 -2.28 34.58 -15.59
C ASN A 226 -3.13 35.32 -14.56
N ILE A 227 -3.36 34.68 -13.42
CA ILE A 227 -4.11 35.28 -12.32
C ILE A 227 -3.11 35.84 -11.30
N VAL A 228 -3.44 37.00 -10.74
CA VAL A 228 -2.68 37.62 -9.65
C VAL A 228 -2.94 36.83 -8.35
N PRO A 229 -1.95 36.71 -7.43
CA PRO A 229 -2.18 36.07 -6.14
C PRO A 229 -3.41 36.60 -5.40
N ILE A 230 -4.11 35.73 -4.68
CA ILE A 230 -5.24 36.10 -3.83
C ILE A 230 -4.69 36.76 -2.57
N THR A 231 -4.73 38.10 -2.55
CA THR A 231 -4.20 38.95 -1.47
C THR A 231 -5.26 39.41 -0.46
N GLU A 232 -6.53 39.21 -0.77
CA GLU A 232 -7.69 39.47 0.07
C GLU A 232 -8.71 38.34 -0.06
N ASN A 233 -9.65 38.23 0.87
CA ASN A 233 -10.66 37.18 0.81
C ASN A 233 -11.50 37.36 -0.46
N THR A 234 -11.52 36.36 -1.33
CA THR A 234 -12.12 36.45 -2.67
C THR A 234 -13.12 35.32 -2.86
N THR A 235 -14.21 35.59 -3.60
CA THR A 235 -15.20 34.59 -4.01
C THR A 235 -15.30 34.56 -5.53
N TRP A 236 -15.25 33.37 -6.12
CA TRP A 236 -15.44 33.11 -7.54
C TRP A 236 -16.74 32.34 -7.75
N THR A 237 -17.61 32.90 -8.58
CA THR A 237 -18.91 32.32 -8.98
C THR A 237 -19.03 32.07 -10.48
N ASP A 238 -18.10 32.60 -11.27
CA ASP A 238 -18.09 32.52 -12.72
C ASP A 238 -16.90 31.69 -13.22
N TYR A 239 -16.86 31.42 -14.52
CA TYR A 239 -15.76 30.68 -15.14
C TYR A 239 -14.41 31.39 -14.95
N HIS A 240 -13.36 30.64 -14.59
CA HIS A 240 -11.97 31.13 -14.55
C HIS A 240 -11.01 30.22 -15.33
N TYR A 241 -10.01 30.81 -15.98
CA TYR A 241 -8.90 30.09 -16.60
C TYR A 241 -7.58 30.43 -15.91
N VAL A 242 -6.88 29.41 -15.42
CA VAL A 242 -5.61 29.50 -14.71
C VAL A 242 -4.50 28.90 -15.57
N ASN A 243 -3.63 29.75 -16.09
CA ASN A 243 -2.55 29.32 -16.99
C ASN A 243 -1.27 28.88 -16.25
N ASN A 244 -1.04 29.40 -15.05
CA ASN A 244 0.17 29.15 -14.24
C ASN A 244 -0.23 28.90 -12.78
N GLU A 245 0.53 29.42 -11.82
CA GLU A 245 0.29 29.19 -10.41
C GLU A 245 -0.67 30.25 -9.81
N LEU A 246 -1.79 29.79 -9.26
CA LEU A 246 -2.69 30.61 -8.45
C LEU A 246 -2.32 30.46 -6.97
N VAL A 247 -1.70 31.49 -6.39
CA VAL A 247 -1.30 31.47 -4.97
C VAL A 247 -2.34 32.14 -4.09
N ILE A 248 -2.80 31.45 -3.05
CA ILE A 248 -3.61 32.01 -1.97
C ILE A 248 -2.68 32.32 -0.81
N LEU A 249 -2.52 33.62 -0.53
CA LEU A 249 -1.57 34.07 0.49
C LEU A 249 -2.03 33.70 1.91
N SER A 250 -1.06 33.56 2.81
CA SER A 250 -1.30 33.29 4.23
C SER A 250 -2.36 34.23 4.84
N GLY A 251 -3.31 33.64 5.59
CA GLY A 251 -4.42 34.35 6.22
C GLY A 251 -5.55 34.77 5.27
N LYS A 252 -5.48 34.42 3.98
CA LYS A 252 -6.50 34.72 2.98
C LYS A 252 -7.34 33.49 2.62
N THR A 253 -8.56 33.74 2.19
CA THR A 253 -9.50 32.71 1.76
C THR A 253 -9.90 32.93 0.31
N LEU A 254 -9.76 31.91 -0.53
CA LEU A 254 -10.47 31.82 -1.81
C LEU A 254 -11.66 30.89 -1.65
N THR A 255 -12.85 31.36 -2.00
CA THR A 255 -14.07 30.55 -2.08
C THR A 255 -14.49 30.42 -3.54
N ILE A 256 -14.71 29.20 -4.01
CA ILE A 256 -15.17 28.91 -5.36
C ILE A 256 -16.51 28.19 -5.22
N THR A 257 -17.59 28.82 -5.69
CA THR A 257 -18.95 28.33 -5.46
C THR A 257 -19.70 28.18 -6.78
N GLY A 258 -20.06 26.95 -7.14
CA GLY A 258 -20.81 26.63 -8.37
C GLY A 258 -20.10 26.95 -9.69
N ALA A 259 -18.85 27.42 -9.63
CA ALA A 259 -18.06 27.85 -10.78
C ALA A 259 -17.27 26.70 -11.42
N GLU A 260 -16.86 26.88 -12.67
CA GLU A 260 -15.88 26.03 -13.36
C GLU A 260 -14.54 26.76 -13.47
N VAL A 261 -13.46 26.10 -13.03
CA VAL A 261 -12.10 26.62 -13.18
C VAL A 261 -11.27 25.66 -14.00
N HIS A 262 -10.77 26.16 -15.13
CA HIS A 262 -9.99 25.40 -16.08
C HIS A 262 -8.50 25.73 -15.95
N PHE A 263 -7.66 24.71 -15.94
CA PHE A 263 -6.21 24.86 -15.77
C PHE A 263 -5.45 24.46 -17.03
N SER A 264 -4.39 25.20 -17.38
CA SER A 264 -3.43 24.71 -18.37
C SER A 264 -2.66 23.49 -17.82
N GLN A 265 -1.85 22.81 -18.64
CA GLN A 265 -0.95 21.75 -18.16
C GLN A 265 0.07 22.23 -17.11
N GLN A 266 0.36 23.53 -17.08
CA GLN A 266 1.25 24.17 -16.10
C GLN A 266 0.47 24.76 -14.91
N GLY A 267 -0.86 24.82 -15.02
CA GLY A 267 -1.75 25.41 -14.01
C GLY A 267 -1.72 24.66 -12.69
N SER A 268 -1.70 25.40 -11.58
CA SER A 268 -1.77 24.87 -10.21
C SER A 268 -2.46 25.85 -9.26
N ILE A 269 -2.91 25.36 -8.11
CA ILE A 269 -3.27 26.20 -6.95
C ILE A 269 -2.24 25.96 -5.85
N VAL A 270 -1.77 27.02 -5.19
CA VAL A 270 -0.97 26.95 -3.96
C VAL A 270 -1.78 27.53 -2.81
N VAL A 271 -1.98 26.72 -1.78
CA VAL A 271 -2.59 27.16 -0.51
C VAL A 271 -1.47 27.29 0.52
N GLU A 272 -1.08 28.52 0.84
CA GLU A 272 -0.02 28.79 1.82
C GLU A 272 -0.43 28.37 3.25
N PRO A 273 0.54 28.18 4.17
CA PRO A 273 0.27 28.04 5.60
C PRO A 273 -0.67 29.15 6.12
N GLY A 274 -1.78 28.78 6.74
CA GLY A 274 -2.80 29.72 7.23
C GLY A 274 -3.75 30.28 6.17
N ALA A 275 -3.59 29.91 4.90
CA ALA A 275 -4.56 30.20 3.86
C ALA A 275 -5.66 29.14 3.82
N LYS A 276 -6.80 29.50 3.22
CA LYS A 276 -7.94 28.59 3.06
C LYS A 276 -8.47 28.59 1.62
N LEU A 277 -8.69 27.40 1.08
CA LEU A 277 -9.44 27.19 -0.16
C LEU A 277 -10.77 26.51 0.20
N VAL A 278 -11.88 27.10 -0.22
CA VAL A 278 -13.24 26.56 -0.05
C VAL A 278 -13.79 26.24 -1.44
N LEU A 279 -14.14 24.98 -1.66
CA LEU A 279 -14.71 24.45 -2.90
C LEU A 279 -16.15 23.99 -2.60
N ASP A 280 -17.14 24.68 -3.13
CA ASP A 280 -18.56 24.45 -2.83
C ASP A 280 -19.35 24.24 -4.13
N GLY A 281 -19.65 22.99 -4.47
CA GLY A 281 -20.37 22.64 -5.71
C GLY A 281 -19.66 23.04 -7.02
N CYS A 282 -18.36 23.36 -6.96
CA CYS A 282 -17.58 23.83 -8.11
C CYS A 282 -16.83 22.69 -8.82
N THR A 283 -16.35 22.94 -10.04
CA THR A 283 -15.50 22.01 -10.81
C THR A 283 -14.13 22.62 -11.06
N LEU A 284 -13.07 21.90 -10.71
CA LEU A 284 -11.68 22.19 -11.08
C LEU A 284 -11.20 21.12 -12.07
N THR A 285 -10.88 21.51 -13.30
CA THR A 285 -10.52 20.57 -14.37
C THR A 285 -9.42 21.14 -15.28
N SER A 286 -8.77 20.31 -16.09
CA SER A 286 -7.84 20.81 -17.08
C SER A 286 -8.55 21.36 -18.31
N LYS A 287 -7.98 22.39 -18.93
CA LYS A 287 -8.33 22.85 -20.28
C LYS A 287 -7.68 21.99 -21.36
N CYS A 288 -6.52 21.40 -21.04
CA CYS A 288 -5.66 20.66 -21.94
C CYS A 288 -4.76 19.71 -21.12
N GLY A 289 -4.53 18.48 -21.58
CA GLY A 289 -3.73 17.48 -20.84
C GLY A 289 -4.13 17.36 -19.37
N MET A 290 -3.22 16.89 -18.51
CA MET A 290 -3.45 16.92 -17.06
C MET A 290 -2.79 18.15 -16.44
N TRP A 291 -3.56 18.90 -15.65
CA TRP A 291 -3.05 20.05 -14.90
C TRP A 291 -2.29 19.60 -13.65
N ARG A 292 -1.49 20.48 -13.04
CA ARG A 292 -0.57 20.06 -11.97
C ARG A 292 -1.28 19.72 -10.67
N GLY A 293 -2.41 20.39 -10.38
CA GLY A 293 -3.18 20.16 -9.18
C GLY A 293 -3.04 21.21 -8.08
N ILE A 294 -3.40 20.83 -6.86
CA ILE A 294 -3.36 21.69 -5.66
C ILE A 294 -2.17 21.33 -4.78
N GLN A 295 -1.30 22.31 -4.51
CA GLN A 295 -0.25 22.26 -3.51
C GLN A 295 -0.79 22.81 -2.19
N LEU A 296 -0.94 21.94 -1.20
CA LEU A 296 -1.46 22.27 0.12
C LEU A 296 -0.31 22.35 1.11
N LEU A 297 0.18 23.57 1.34
CA LEU A 297 1.37 23.81 2.15
C LEU A 297 1.03 23.88 3.63
N GLY A 298 1.99 23.54 4.48
CA GLY A 298 1.87 23.66 5.92
C GLY A 298 3.21 23.60 6.64
N ASN A 299 3.16 23.51 7.97
CA ASN A 299 4.31 23.21 8.80
C ASN A 299 4.27 21.72 9.24
N PRO A 300 5.30 20.91 8.94
CA PRO A 300 5.36 19.49 9.31
C PRO A 300 5.37 19.22 10.83
N ASN A 301 5.79 20.20 11.63
CA ASN A 301 6.04 20.08 13.07
C ASN A 301 4.98 20.77 13.94
N ALA A 302 4.06 21.54 13.34
CA ALA A 302 3.03 22.25 14.10
C ALA A 302 1.77 21.38 14.24
N PRO A 303 1.16 21.25 15.44
CA PRO A 303 -0.07 20.49 15.63
C PRO A 303 -1.29 21.14 14.98
N GLN A 304 -2.28 20.33 14.62
CA GLN A 304 -3.52 20.78 13.95
C GLN A 304 -4.68 21.15 14.91
N GLY A 305 -4.45 21.21 16.24
CA GLY A 305 -5.50 21.36 17.27
C GLY A 305 -5.64 22.74 17.95
N THR A 306 -6.87 23.27 17.95
CA THR A 306 -7.46 24.47 18.62
C THR A 306 -6.88 25.88 18.36
N MET A 307 -7.74 26.72 17.77
CA MET A 307 -7.83 28.19 17.80
C MET A 307 -7.05 29.01 16.75
N SER A 308 -7.77 29.32 15.67
CA SER A 308 -7.83 30.60 14.94
C SER A 308 -6.65 31.09 14.09
N ILE A 309 -5.48 30.45 14.12
CA ILE A 309 -4.42 30.62 13.11
C ILE A 309 -3.73 29.27 12.91
N THR A 310 -4.17 28.46 11.95
CA THR A 310 -3.47 27.22 11.62
C THR A 310 -2.19 27.58 10.88
N LEU A 311 -1.02 27.04 11.28
CA LEU A 311 0.19 27.06 10.45
C LEU A 311 0.11 26.06 9.29
N GLN A 312 -1.11 25.63 8.96
CA GLN A 312 -1.44 24.71 7.90
C GLN A 312 -2.36 25.43 6.91
N GLY A 313 -2.15 25.22 5.62
CA GLY A 313 -3.14 25.51 4.60
C GLY A 313 -4.31 24.54 4.75
N VAL A 314 -5.51 25.02 4.42
CA VAL A 314 -6.76 24.26 4.57
C VAL A 314 -7.50 24.21 3.24
N VAL A 315 -7.89 23.01 2.82
CA VAL A 315 -8.87 22.79 1.74
C VAL A 315 -10.15 22.24 2.35
N SER A 316 -11.26 22.92 2.11
CA SER A 316 -12.62 22.48 2.48
C SER A 316 -13.41 22.23 1.22
N MET A 317 -13.99 21.05 1.07
CA MET A 317 -14.79 20.67 -0.11
C MET A 317 -16.16 20.17 0.32
N ASP A 318 -17.21 20.68 -0.32
CA ASP A 318 -18.57 20.14 -0.26
C ASP A 318 -19.19 20.12 -1.66
N GLY A 319 -19.62 18.95 -2.13
CA GLY A 319 -20.20 18.80 -3.48
C GLY A 319 -19.27 19.15 -4.66
N ALA A 320 -17.97 19.34 -4.44
CA ALA A 320 -17.03 19.79 -5.47
C ALA A 320 -16.44 18.64 -6.31
N LEU A 321 -16.02 18.93 -7.54
CA LEU A 321 -15.33 18.02 -8.45
C LEU A 321 -13.90 18.51 -8.71
N ILE A 322 -12.90 17.67 -8.45
CA ILE A 322 -11.52 17.85 -8.89
C ILE A 322 -11.19 16.75 -9.90
N GLU A 323 -10.85 17.11 -11.12
CA GLU A 323 -10.57 16.12 -12.15
C GLU A 323 -9.44 16.46 -13.11
N ASN A 324 -8.95 15.42 -13.81
CA ASN A 324 -7.88 15.50 -14.81
C ASN A 324 -6.59 16.15 -14.29
N ALA A 325 -6.31 16.02 -12.98
CA ALA A 325 -5.08 16.51 -12.35
C ALA A 325 -4.01 15.43 -12.32
N ARG A 326 -2.73 15.85 -12.34
CA ARG A 326 -1.61 14.96 -11.99
C ARG A 326 -1.66 14.63 -10.50
N GLU A 327 -1.86 15.64 -9.66
CA GLU A 327 -1.98 15.54 -8.21
C GLU A 327 -3.24 16.29 -7.75
N GLY A 328 -4.39 15.63 -7.55
CA GLY A 328 -5.62 16.32 -7.18
C GLY A 328 -5.41 17.29 -6.01
N ILE A 329 -4.92 16.77 -4.87
CA ILE A 329 -4.39 17.56 -3.75
C ILE A 329 -3.13 16.90 -3.19
N MET A 330 -2.03 17.64 -3.13
CA MET A 330 -0.75 17.20 -2.57
C MET A 330 -0.40 18.00 -1.32
N MET A 331 -0.12 17.31 -0.21
CA MET A 331 0.37 17.93 1.01
C MET A 331 1.87 18.22 0.85
N GLY A 332 2.23 19.49 0.64
CA GLY A 332 3.58 19.89 0.25
C GLY A 332 3.61 20.64 -1.09
N GLY A 333 4.80 21.11 -1.45
CA GLY A 333 5.03 21.85 -2.69
C GLY A 333 5.57 20.98 -3.84
N PHE A 334 5.74 21.57 -5.01
CA PHE A 334 6.52 20.97 -6.10
C PHE A 334 8.01 21.37 -5.98
N GLY A 335 8.93 20.46 -6.30
CA GLY A 335 10.39 20.69 -6.26
C GLY A 335 11.09 20.02 -5.06
N ASP A 336 12.40 20.21 -4.92
CA ASP A 336 13.26 19.40 -4.02
C ASP A 336 12.97 19.55 -2.52
N ASP A 337 12.35 20.66 -2.11
CA ASP A 337 12.07 21.01 -0.70
C ASP A 337 10.61 20.68 -0.28
N TYR A 338 9.91 19.81 -1.02
CA TYR A 338 8.49 19.55 -0.78
C TYR A 338 8.16 18.97 0.60
N LEU A 339 9.11 18.23 1.20
CA LEU A 339 8.95 17.58 2.51
C LEU A 339 9.00 18.56 3.69
N SER A 340 9.54 19.78 3.52
CA SER A 340 9.58 20.78 4.58
C SER A 340 8.28 21.58 4.73
N LYS A 341 7.31 21.36 3.82
CA LYS A 341 6.07 22.16 3.71
C LYS A 341 4.80 21.33 3.82
N THR A 342 4.83 20.21 4.54
CA THR A 342 3.69 19.28 4.67
C THR A 342 2.75 19.67 5.83
N GLY A 343 1.77 18.81 6.13
CA GLY A 343 0.83 19.01 7.23
C GLY A 343 -0.43 19.80 6.87
N GLY A 344 -0.71 20.02 5.59
CA GLY A 344 -1.99 20.56 5.13
C GLY A 344 -3.21 19.81 5.67
N ILE A 345 -4.37 20.49 5.74
CA ILE A 345 -5.63 19.91 6.22
C ILE A 345 -6.63 19.80 5.06
N ILE A 346 -7.17 18.61 4.84
CA ILE A 346 -8.28 18.37 3.89
C ILE A 346 -9.54 17.97 4.67
N VAL A 347 -10.63 18.69 4.44
CA VAL A 347 -11.97 18.28 4.86
C VAL A 347 -12.84 18.21 3.63
N ALA A 348 -13.18 16.99 3.19
CA ALA A 348 -13.97 16.78 1.99
C ALA A 348 -15.27 16.02 2.31
N LYS A 349 -16.38 16.53 1.79
CA LYS A 349 -17.72 15.92 1.91
C LYS A 349 -18.40 15.88 0.56
N ASN A 350 -19.12 14.80 0.26
CA ASN A 350 -19.96 14.68 -0.96
C ASN A 350 -19.23 15.05 -2.27
N SER A 351 -17.91 14.96 -2.29
CA SER A 351 -17.06 15.53 -3.34
C SER A 351 -16.47 14.42 -4.19
N THR A 352 -16.06 14.75 -5.42
CA THR A 352 -15.54 13.78 -6.37
C THR A 352 -14.12 14.14 -6.82
N PHE A 353 -13.26 13.13 -6.83
CA PHE A 353 -11.95 13.13 -7.47
C PHE A 353 -12.02 12.19 -8.66
N ARG A 354 -11.96 12.70 -9.90
CA ARG A 354 -12.15 11.88 -11.11
C ARG A 354 -10.95 11.99 -12.05
N ASN A 355 -10.46 10.86 -12.55
CA ASN A 355 -9.39 10.81 -13.57
C ASN A 355 -8.14 11.62 -13.19
N ASN A 356 -7.87 11.74 -11.90
CA ASN A 356 -6.61 12.26 -11.40
C ASN A 356 -5.59 11.14 -11.38
N TRP A 357 -4.37 11.38 -11.84
CA TRP A 357 -3.30 10.36 -11.77
C TRP A 357 -3.04 9.93 -10.34
N ARG A 358 -3.03 10.88 -9.41
CA ARG A 358 -3.20 10.67 -7.97
C ARG A 358 -4.20 11.67 -7.43
N SER A 359 -5.23 11.20 -6.73
CA SER A 359 -6.29 12.08 -6.23
C SER A 359 -5.85 12.85 -5.00
N VAL A 360 -5.21 12.19 -4.04
CA VAL A 360 -4.70 12.82 -2.81
C VAL A 360 -3.36 12.21 -2.41
N CYS A 361 -2.39 13.08 -2.07
CA CYS A 361 -1.06 12.68 -1.62
C CYS A 361 -0.74 13.25 -0.23
N PHE A 362 -0.73 12.40 0.79
CA PHE A 362 -0.27 12.70 2.14
C PHE A 362 1.21 12.39 2.28
N ASN A 363 2.06 13.42 2.16
CA ASN A 363 3.46 13.35 2.54
C ASN A 363 3.63 13.33 4.07
N PRO A 364 4.82 12.93 4.59
CA PRO A 364 5.08 12.78 6.03
C PRO A 364 4.71 14.00 6.87
N TYR A 365 4.11 13.75 8.03
CA TYR A 365 3.67 14.77 8.97
C TYR A 365 3.83 14.28 10.41
N ASN A 366 4.46 15.09 11.27
CA ASN A 366 4.94 14.61 12.56
C ASN A 366 3.86 14.62 13.66
N SER A 367 2.79 15.41 13.50
CA SER A 367 1.66 15.44 14.45
C SER A 367 0.48 14.57 13.97
N ILE A 368 -0.59 14.50 14.77
CA ILE A 368 -1.80 13.76 14.41
C ILE A 368 -2.61 14.57 13.38
N PRO A 369 -2.82 14.06 12.15
CA PRO A 369 -3.63 14.75 11.16
C PRO A 369 -5.12 14.72 11.55
N ILE A 370 -5.85 15.77 11.19
CA ILE A 370 -7.31 15.86 11.33
C ILE A 370 -8.05 15.79 9.98
N SER A 371 -7.34 15.41 8.91
CA SER A 371 -7.94 15.31 7.57
C SER A 371 -8.97 14.19 7.49
N GLN A 372 -10.08 14.45 6.80
CA GLN A 372 -11.22 13.54 6.72
C GLN A 372 -11.97 13.63 5.38
N PHE A 373 -12.46 12.47 4.94
CA PHE A 373 -13.26 12.30 3.73
C PHE A 373 -14.57 11.59 4.08
N THR A 374 -15.70 12.21 3.75
CA THR A 374 -17.02 11.66 4.04
C THR A 374 -17.88 11.64 2.79
N ASN A 375 -18.37 10.45 2.41
CA ASN A 375 -19.23 10.29 1.22
C ASN A 375 -18.59 10.87 -0.06
N CYS A 376 -17.27 10.75 -0.20
CA CYS A 376 -16.53 11.18 -1.38
C CYS A 376 -16.40 10.05 -2.41
N PHE A 377 -16.20 10.41 -3.67
CA PHE A 377 -16.00 9.50 -4.78
C PHE A 377 -14.62 9.68 -5.40
N PHE A 378 -13.85 8.60 -5.49
CA PHE A 378 -12.57 8.52 -6.18
C PHE A 378 -12.77 7.62 -7.41
N ILE A 379 -12.77 8.21 -8.60
CA ILE A 379 -13.21 7.53 -9.83
C ILE A 379 -12.12 7.57 -10.88
N SER A 380 -11.87 6.42 -11.50
CA SER A 380 -11.17 6.32 -12.77
C SER A 380 -12.06 5.63 -13.79
N ASP A 381 -12.47 6.38 -14.81
CA ASP A 381 -13.32 5.90 -15.92
C ASP A 381 -12.66 6.09 -17.29
N SER A 382 -11.41 6.55 -17.31
CA SER A 382 -10.58 6.67 -18.51
C SER A 382 -9.15 6.18 -18.27
N TYR A 383 -8.47 5.76 -19.34
CA TYR A 383 -7.05 5.41 -19.30
C TYR A 383 -6.22 6.69 -19.16
N LEU A 384 -5.45 6.77 -18.08
CA LEU A 384 -4.61 7.93 -17.78
C LEU A 384 -3.19 7.69 -18.32
N LYS A 385 -2.61 8.70 -18.98
CA LYS A 385 -1.19 8.68 -19.35
C LYS A 385 -0.34 9.04 -18.14
N ALA A 386 0.71 8.27 -17.88
CA ALA A 386 1.67 8.60 -16.82
C ALA A 386 2.26 10.01 -17.04
N PRO A 387 2.32 10.86 -15.99
CA PRO A 387 3.00 12.15 -16.09
C PRO A 387 4.49 11.98 -16.42
N GLU A 388 5.03 12.84 -17.30
CA GLU A 388 6.42 12.79 -17.78
C GLU A 388 7.48 12.76 -16.66
N TYR A 389 7.18 13.36 -15.48
CA TYR A 389 8.09 13.34 -14.33
C TYR A 389 8.29 11.93 -13.72
N TYR A 390 7.35 11.02 -13.93
CA TYR A 390 7.43 9.63 -13.47
C TYR A 390 8.05 8.68 -14.51
N GLU A 391 8.38 9.16 -15.73
CA GLU A 391 9.05 8.34 -16.73
C GLU A 391 10.51 8.06 -16.30
N GLY A 392 10.84 6.79 -16.07
CA GLY A 392 12.21 6.34 -15.79
C GLY A 392 12.57 6.16 -14.31
N VAL A 393 11.65 6.43 -13.38
CA VAL A 393 11.85 6.17 -11.94
C VAL A 393 10.95 5.03 -11.50
N ALA A 394 11.53 3.89 -11.11
CA ALA A 394 10.79 2.80 -10.44
C ALA A 394 10.48 3.21 -9.00
N HIS A 395 9.68 4.26 -8.83
CA HIS A 395 9.27 4.77 -7.53
C HIS A 395 7.80 4.37 -7.27
N PRO A 396 7.41 3.98 -6.05
CA PRO A 396 6.01 3.84 -5.67
C PRO A 396 5.17 5.14 -5.76
N GLN A 397 5.79 6.27 -6.14
CA GLN A 397 5.08 7.50 -6.52
C GLN A 397 4.55 7.44 -7.97
N GLY A 398 5.00 6.48 -8.78
CA GLY A 398 4.68 6.31 -10.20
C GLY A 398 3.55 5.33 -10.53
N SER A 399 2.89 4.71 -9.54
CA SER A 399 1.70 3.88 -9.77
C SER A 399 0.41 4.73 -9.67
N HIS A 400 -0.49 4.59 -10.64
CA HIS A 400 -1.82 5.19 -10.59
C HIS A 400 -2.55 4.70 -9.33
N THR A 401 -2.80 5.62 -8.40
CA THR A 401 -3.32 5.35 -7.04
C THR A 401 -4.23 6.50 -6.63
N PHE A 402 -5.42 6.24 -6.08
CA PHE A 402 -6.30 7.32 -5.64
C PHE A 402 -5.71 8.09 -4.46
N VAL A 403 -5.36 7.40 -3.37
CA VAL A 403 -4.80 8.02 -2.17
C VAL A 403 -3.46 7.38 -1.81
N THR A 404 -2.41 8.20 -1.64
CA THR A 404 -1.15 7.75 -1.05
C THR A 404 -0.90 8.40 0.30
N MET A 405 -0.41 7.62 1.26
CA MET A 405 -0.02 8.08 2.59
C MET A 405 1.40 7.64 2.91
N TRP A 406 2.23 8.58 3.37
CA TRP A 406 3.65 8.36 3.67
C TRP A 406 3.94 8.91 5.06
N GLY A 407 4.27 8.09 6.06
CA GLY A 407 4.64 8.59 7.39
C GLY A 407 3.53 9.39 8.09
N VAL A 408 2.25 9.02 7.91
CA VAL A 408 1.09 9.82 8.36
C VAL A 408 0.24 9.07 9.37
N LYS A 409 0.06 9.64 10.57
CA LYS A 409 -0.57 8.97 11.72
C LYS A 409 -2.04 8.59 11.52
N THR A 410 -2.92 9.51 11.12
CA THR A 410 -4.37 9.22 11.08
C THR A 410 -5.06 9.99 9.96
N VAL A 411 -5.64 9.29 8.99
CA VAL A 411 -6.57 9.89 8.01
C VAL A 411 -7.86 9.10 8.02
N ARG A 412 -9.00 9.79 8.16
CA ARG A 412 -10.32 9.16 8.29
C ARG A 412 -11.07 9.12 6.96
N PHE A 413 -11.55 7.94 6.62
CA PHE A 413 -12.42 7.68 5.47
C PHE A 413 -13.75 7.10 5.95
N THR A 414 -14.84 7.83 5.70
CA THR A 414 -16.19 7.42 6.08
C THR A 414 -17.11 7.38 4.85
N ASP A 415 -17.70 6.22 4.58
CA ASP A 415 -18.69 6.03 3.50
C ASP A 415 -18.22 6.43 2.08
N ASN A 416 -16.93 6.35 1.77
CA ASN A 416 -16.40 6.77 0.47
C ASN A 416 -16.47 5.67 -0.60
N THR A 417 -16.36 6.03 -1.88
CA THR A 417 -16.29 5.05 -2.97
C THR A 417 -15.01 5.24 -3.78
N PHE A 418 -14.23 4.17 -3.93
CA PHE A 418 -13.05 4.07 -4.78
C PHE A 418 -13.37 3.12 -5.94
N LEU A 419 -13.55 3.66 -7.14
CA LEU A 419 -14.09 2.95 -8.28
C LEU A 419 -13.19 3.09 -9.50
N ASN A 420 -12.79 1.97 -10.09
CA ASN A 420 -12.20 1.94 -11.42
C ASN A 420 -13.12 1.17 -12.38
N THR A 421 -13.58 1.84 -13.44
CA THR A 421 -14.46 1.27 -14.48
C THR A 421 -13.72 0.97 -15.79
N THR A 422 -12.44 1.29 -15.88
CA THR A 422 -11.65 1.06 -17.10
C THR A 422 -11.53 -0.46 -17.33
N ARG A 423 -11.89 -0.92 -18.53
CA ARG A 423 -11.68 -2.33 -18.90
C ARG A 423 -10.18 -2.61 -19.02
N PHE A 424 -9.74 -3.87 -18.95
CA PHE A 424 -8.35 -4.19 -19.27
C PHE A 424 -8.20 -4.15 -20.80
N ALA A 425 -7.65 -3.08 -21.37
CA ALA A 425 -7.35 -3.01 -22.80
C ALA A 425 -5.87 -3.32 -23.02
N PHE A 426 -5.58 -4.46 -23.63
CA PHE A 426 -4.28 -4.61 -24.29
C PHE A 426 -4.25 -3.61 -25.45
N PRO A 427 -3.14 -2.86 -25.67
CA PRO A 427 -2.96 -2.10 -26.89
C PRO A 427 -3.17 -3.04 -28.08
N GLU A 428 -4.06 -2.68 -29.01
CA GLU A 428 -4.30 -3.44 -30.23
C GLU A 428 -2.94 -3.69 -30.92
N GLY A 429 -2.55 -4.97 -31.01
CA GLY A 429 -1.29 -5.39 -31.64
C GLY A 429 -0.46 -6.43 -30.87
N TRP A 430 -0.80 -6.74 -29.61
CA TRP A 430 -0.01 -7.68 -28.78
C TRP A 430 -0.62 -9.06 -28.53
N VAL A 431 -1.72 -9.43 -29.21
CA VAL A 431 -2.32 -10.75 -29.01
C VAL A 431 -1.85 -11.78 -30.05
N SER A 432 -1.29 -12.86 -29.51
CA SER A 432 -1.10 -14.19 -30.10
C SER A 432 0.15 -14.41 -30.98
N SER A 433 1.09 -15.20 -30.45
CA SER A 433 1.80 -16.27 -31.19
C SER A 433 2.95 -16.93 -30.41
N LYS A 434 3.41 -16.37 -29.28
CA LYS A 434 4.60 -16.92 -28.56
C LYS A 434 4.38 -17.66 -27.24
N TYR A 435 3.18 -17.71 -26.68
CA TYR A 435 2.96 -18.29 -25.35
C TYR A 435 1.87 -19.38 -25.28
N SER A 436 1.44 -19.93 -26.41
CA SER A 436 0.35 -20.93 -26.47
C SER A 436 0.77 -22.39 -26.22
N SER A 437 1.92 -22.67 -25.58
CA SER A 437 2.44 -24.04 -25.47
C SER A 437 2.66 -24.57 -24.05
N TYR A 438 1.97 -24.04 -23.02
CA TYR A 438 1.99 -24.64 -21.67
C TYR A 438 0.57 -25.03 -21.23
N SER A 439 -0.09 -25.86 -22.05
CA SER A 439 -1.24 -26.65 -21.60
C SER A 439 -0.75 -28.04 -21.20
N GLY A 440 -0.67 -28.28 -19.90
CA GLY A 440 -0.68 -29.63 -19.32
C GLY A 440 0.58 -30.05 -18.60
N VAL A 441 0.66 -29.80 -17.28
CA VAL A 441 1.09 -30.80 -16.27
C VAL A 441 0.47 -30.41 -14.92
N ASN A 442 0.06 -31.40 -14.14
CA ASN A 442 -0.68 -31.33 -12.87
C ASN A 442 -0.08 -30.38 -11.80
N GLY A 443 -0.97 -29.63 -11.13
CA GLY A 443 -0.88 -29.40 -9.68
C GLY A 443 0.22 -28.51 -9.10
N ASN A 444 0.89 -27.64 -9.86
CA ASN A 444 1.92 -26.75 -9.33
C ASN A 444 1.58 -25.26 -9.58
N PRO A 445 1.38 -24.43 -8.54
CA PRO A 445 1.14 -23.01 -8.71
C PRO A 445 2.48 -22.33 -9.00
N TYR A 446 2.78 -22.13 -10.29
CA TYR A 446 3.84 -21.22 -10.70
C TYR A 446 3.43 -19.78 -10.34
N TRP A 447 4.08 -19.21 -9.33
CA TRP A 447 3.92 -17.81 -8.93
C TRP A 447 4.99 -16.95 -9.61
N PRO A 448 4.66 -15.77 -10.14
CA PRO A 448 5.59 -14.98 -10.93
C PRO A 448 6.49 -14.13 -10.03
N GLY A 449 7.80 -14.35 -10.13
CA GLY A 449 8.80 -13.32 -9.87
C GLY A 449 8.78 -12.29 -11.01
N GLU A 450 9.06 -11.04 -10.67
CA GLU A 450 9.05 -9.85 -11.55
C GLU A 450 7.69 -9.44 -12.15
N ILE A 451 6.97 -8.56 -11.43
CA ILE A 451 5.94 -7.72 -12.04
C ILE A 451 6.64 -6.48 -12.63
N VAL A 452 6.95 -6.53 -13.93
CA VAL A 452 7.12 -5.29 -14.70
C VAL A 452 5.71 -4.73 -14.90
N VAL A 453 5.28 -3.81 -14.02
CA VAL A 453 4.11 -2.98 -14.28
C VAL A 453 4.46 -2.16 -15.52
N LEU A 454 3.97 -2.59 -16.69
CA LEU A 454 4.02 -1.74 -17.87
C LEU A 454 3.20 -0.48 -17.52
N PRO A 455 3.80 0.72 -17.53
CA PRO A 455 3.09 1.95 -17.18
C PRO A 455 1.94 2.13 -18.19
N GLY A 456 0.71 1.93 -17.73
CA GLY A 456 -0.50 2.18 -18.54
C GLY A 456 -1.63 1.15 -18.42
N ASN A 457 -1.36 -0.09 -17.94
CA ASN A 457 -2.34 -1.19 -18.08
C ASN A 457 -2.77 -1.91 -16.78
N ALA A 458 -2.40 -1.44 -15.58
CA ALA A 458 -2.87 -2.06 -14.33
C ALA A 458 -4.12 -1.35 -13.78
N ARG A 459 -5.04 -2.09 -13.16
CA ARG A 459 -6.12 -1.50 -12.35
C ARG A 459 -5.48 -0.60 -11.26
N THR A 460 -6.11 0.51 -10.91
CA THR A 460 -5.59 1.48 -9.92
C THR A 460 -5.57 0.89 -8.50
N VAL A 461 -4.83 1.53 -7.59
CA VAL A 461 -4.86 1.24 -6.14
C VAL A 461 -5.80 2.21 -5.43
N GLY A 462 -6.63 1.70 -4.52
CA GLY A 462 -7.53 2.53 -3.71
C GLY A 462 -6.76 3.42 -2.75
N ILE A 463 -6.19 2.81 -1.71
CA ILE A 463 -5.34 3.48 -0.72
C ILE A 463 -4.01 2.74 -0.66
N ALA A 464 -2.91 3.44 -0.96
CA ALA A 464 -1.55 2.94 -0.74
C ALA A 464 -0.94 3.67 0.47
N CYS A 465 -0.45 2.92 1.44
CA CYS A 465 0.05 3.47 2.70
C CYS A 465 1.43 2.90 3.04
N TYR A 466 2.39 3.79 3.25
CA TYR A 466 3.76 3.49 3.65
C TYR A 466 4.01 4.20 4.97
N ASP A 467 4.12 3.43 6.06
CA ASP A 467 4.19 3.98 7.43
C ASP A 467 3.05 4.96 7.74
N GLY A 468 1.81 4.51 7.58
CA GLY A 468 0.67 5.33 7.96
C GLY A 468 -0.51 4.50 8.39
N ARG A 469 -1.47 5.16 9.02
CA ARG A 469 -2.66 4.51 9.58
C ARG A 469 -3.94 5.08 8.96
N PRO A 470 -4.43 4.45 7.88
CA PRO A 470 -5.74 4.76 7.33
C PRO A 470 -6.82 4.17 8.25
N LEU A 471 -7.80 5.00 8.61
CA LEU A 471 -8.95 4.58 9.41
C LEU A 471 -10.21 4.64 8.57
N LEU A 472 -10.82 3.48 8.34
CA LEU A 472 -12.01 3.34 7.52
C LEU A 472 -13.19 2.92 8.40
N TYR A 473 -14.27 3.71 8.32
CA TYR A 473 -15.50 3.48 9.06
C TYR A 473 -16.73 3.52 8.16
N ALA A 474 -17.75 2.75 8.53
CA ALA A 474 -19.08 2.78 7.92
C ALA A 474 -20.08 3.39 8.92
N THR A 475 -20.96 4.28 8.46
CA THR A 475 -22.02 4.84 9.33
C THR A 475 -23.25 3.97 9.40
N ASP A 476 -23.54 3.20 8.36
CA ASP A 476 -24.67 2.27 8.29
C ASP A 476 -24.42 1.18 7.24
N ILE A 477 -23.78 0.09 7.68
CA ILE A 477 -23.48 -1.07 6.82
C ILE A 477 -24.78 -1.63 6.22
N SER A 478 -25.86 -1.71 7.00
CA SER A 478 -27.14 -2.28 6.58
C SER A 478 -27.86 -1.43 5.52
N GLY A 479 -27.72 -0.11 5.60
CA GLY A 479 -28.21 0.85 4.62
C GLY A 479 -27.25 1.10 3.45
N GLY A 480 -26.16 0.33 3.34
CA GLY A 480 -25.21 0.41 2.23
C GLY A 480 -24.25 1.60 2.27
N LYS A 481 -24.19 2.34 3.40
CA LYS A 481 -23.21 3.40 3.68
C LYS A 481 -21.96 2.79 4.30
N ARG A 482 -20.94 2.67 3.46
CA ARG A 482 -19.65 2.08 3.79
C ARG A 482 -18.60 2.52 2.80
N ASN A 483 -17.32 2.40 3.16
CA ASN A 483 -16.26 2.56 2.18
C ASN A 483 -16.37 1.41 1.14
N LYS A 484 -16.29 1.73 -0.15
CA LYS A 484 -16.42 0.76 -1.25
C LYS A 484 -15.16 0.80 -2.12
N PHE A 485 -14.58 -0.35 -2.41
CA PHE A 485 -13.39 -0.54 -3.24
C PHE A 485 -13.75 -1.45 -4.40
N ILE A 486 -13.84 -0.91 -5.62
CA ILE A 486 -14.46 -1.60 -6.75
C ILE A 486 -13.54 -1.58 -7.98
N GLY A 487 -13.22 -2.76 -8.51
CA GLY A 487 -12.47 -2.89 -9.77
C GLY A 487 -10.99 -2.53 -9.66
N LEU A 488 -10.38 -2.71 -8.50
CA LEU A 488 -9.01 -2.27 -8.18
C LEU A 488 -7.99 -3.42 -8.23
N THR A 489 -6.70 -3.10 -8.37
CA THR A 489 -5.64 -4.09 -8.12
C THR A 489 -5.55 -4.36 -6.62
N TYR A 490 -5.41 -3.29 -5.84
CA TYR A 490 -5.46 -3.32 -4.39
C TYR A 490 -6.57 -2.39 -3.92
N GLY A 491 -7.47 -2.87 -3.08
CA GLY A 491 -8.37 -1.98 -2.33
C GLY A 491 -7.56 -1.12 -1.38
N ILE A 492 -6.85 -1.78 -0.46
CA ILE A 492 -5.88 -1.18 0.45
C ILE A 492 -4.55 -1.93 0.32
N GLN A 493 -3.47 -1.19 0.15
CA GLN A 493 -2.11 -1.70 0.14
C GLN A 493 -1.29 -1.00 1.21
N THR A 494 -0.73 -1.75 2.16
CA THR A 494 0.10 -1.19 3.23
C THR A 494 1.45 -1.88 3.32
N LYS A 495 2.47 -1.08 3.62
CA LYS A 495 3.83 -1.55 3.91
C LYS A 495 4.41 -0.75 5.07
N GLN A 496 4.79 -1.45 6.13
CA GLN A 496 5.45 -0.83 7.27
C GLN A 496 6.97 -0.92 7.12
N THR A 497 7.65 0.23 7.21
CA THR A 497 9.11 0.36 7.07
C THR A 497 9.81 0.69 8.38
N GLY A 498 9.10 1.17 9.41
CA GLY A 498 9.65 1.43 10.76
C GLY A 498 8.97 0.66 11.91
N THR A 499 9.67 0.46 13.03
CA THR A 499 9.13 -0.13 14.26
C THR A 499 8.41 0.87 15.20
N SER A 500 8.74 2.18 15.13
CA SER A 500 8.35 3.14 16.18
C SER A 500 6.92 3.56 16.17
N ASN A 501 6.23 3.35 15.07
CA ASN A 501 4.86 3.75 14.94
C ASN A 501 4.05 2.47 14.78
N ILE A 502 3.13 2.22 15.71
CA ILE A 502 2.05 1.25 15.48
C ILE A 502 1.13 1.86 14.43
N TYR A 503 1.59 1.88 13.20
CA TYR A 503 0.76 2.17 12.06
C TYR A 503 0.11 0.87 11.66
N PHE A 504 -1.10 0.69 12.17
CA PHE A 504 -1.96 -0.42 11.81
C PHE A 504 -3.02 0.06 10.83
N VAL A 505 -3.46 -0.85 9.99
CA VAL A 505 -4.61 -0.68 9.13
C VAL A 505 -5.85 -0.99 9.95
N GLN A 506 -6.81 -0.06 9.96
CA GLN A 506 -8.13 -0.34 10.48
C GLN A 506 -9.15 -0.17 9.36
N SER A 507 -9.74 -1.30 8.94
CA SER A 507 -10.90 -1.30 8.06
C SER A 507 -12.09 -1.89 8.77
N GLU A 508 -13.11 -1.07 8.99
CA GLU A 508 -14.36 -1.47 9.62
C GLU A 508 -15.54 -1.23 8.68
N GLY A 509 -16.24 -2.31 8.34
CA GLY A 509 -17.45 -2.24 7.54
C GLY A 509 -17.24 -1.96 6.05
N SER A 510 -16.02 -2.06 5.49
CA SER A 510 -15.74 -1.73 4.08
C SER A 510 -16.15 -2.85 3.11
N LEU A 511 -16.60 -2.50 1.91
CA LEU A 511 -16.90 -3.43 0.81
C LEU A 511 -15.74 -3.45 -0.18
N PHE A 512 -15.25 -4.64 -0.51
CA PHE A 512 -14.28 -4.89 -1.58
C PHE A 512 -14.95 -5.75 -2.64
N GLU A 513 -15.11 -5.23 -3.85
CA GLU A 513 -15.83 -5.90 -4.92
C GLU A 513 -15.01 -5.93 -6.20
N ASN A 514 -14.80 -7.13 -6.75
CA ASN A 514 -13.97 -7.31 -7.96
C ASN A 514 -12.59 -6.64 -7.80
N THR A 515 -12.03 -6.69 -6.60
CA THR A 515 -10.63 -6.32 -6.35
C THR A 515 -9.75 -7.54 -6.59
N GLN A 516 -8.55 -7.35 -7.16
CA GLN A 516 -7.62 -8.47 -7.25
C GLN A 516 -7.12 -8.87 -5.85
N ILE A 517 -6.71 -7.90 -5.03
CA ILE A 517 -6.44 -8.10 -3.61
C ILE A 517 -7.26 -7.04 -2.86
N GLY A 518 -8.15 -7.48 -1.96
CA GLY A 518 -8.95 -6.56 -1.15
C GLY A 518 -8.05 -5.72 -0.24
N ILE A 519 -7.34 -6.38 0.65
CA ILE A 519 -6.35 -5.78 1.55
C ILE A 519 -5.04 -6.57 1.46
N TYR A 520 -3.96 -5.87 1.15
CA TYR A 520 -2.59 -6.37 1.30
C TYR A 520 -1.92 -5.60 2.42
N SER A 521 -1.45 -6.30 3.46
CA SER A 521 -0.64 -5.71 4.51
C SER A 521 0.69 -6.43 4.65
N GLU A 522 1.76 -5.65 4.60
CA GLU A 522 3.12 -6.12 4.81
C GLU A 522 3.70 -5.52 6.09
N LYS A 523 4.18 -6.41 6.97
CA LYS A 523 4.84 -6.06 8.25
C LYS A 523 3.96 -5.28 9.22
N GLY A 524 2.63 -5.35 9.06
CA GLY A 524 1.65 -4.70 9.92
C GLY A 524 1.71 -5.19 11.37
N PRO A 525 1.88 -4.29 12.36
CA PRO A 525 1.63 -4.59 13.77
C PRO A 525 0.18 -4.25 14.11
N LEU A 526 -0.58 -5.17 14.70
CA LEU A 526 -1.93 -4.92 15.23
C LEU A 526 -2.99 -4.54 14.17
N ASP A 527 -2.86 -5.01 12.93
CA ASP A 527 -3.87 -4.74 11.88
C ASP A 527 -5.25 -5.27 12.26
N ARG A 528 -6.30 -4.52 11.88
CA ARG A 528 -7.69 -4.81 12.26
C ARG A 528 -8.62 -4.73 11.06
N PHE A 529 -9.24 -5.86 10.77
CA PHE A 529 -10.24 -5.99 9.73
C PHE A 529 -11.53 -6.48 10.38
N LYS A 530 -12.50 -5.59 10.53
CA LYS A 530 -13.78 -5.88 11.18
C LYS A 530 -14.96 -5.66 10.23
N TYR A 531 -15.94 -6.56 10.21
CA TYR A 531 -17.20 -6.37 9.49
C TYR A 531 -17.07 -6.06 7.98
N ASN A 532 -15.93 -6.39 7.36
CA ASN A 532 -15.72 -6.12 5.93
C ASN A 532 -16.39 -7.20 5.09
N THR A 533 -16.78 -6.84 3.87
CA THR A 533 -17.32 -7.79 2.88
C THR A 533 -16.38 -7.82 1.68
N PHE A 534 -15.93 -9.01 1.30
CA PHE A 534 -15.05 -9.26 0.17
C PHE A 534 -15.77 -10.12 -0.86
N ASN A 535 -16.18 -9.50 -1.97
CA ASN A 535 -16.73 -10.17 -3.13
C ASN A 535 -15.58 -10.43 -4.11
N ILE A 536 -14.99 -11.62 -4.03
CA ILE A 536 -13.70 -11.96 -4.65
C ILE A 536 -13.95 -12.58 -6.05
N PRO A 537 -13.33 -12.05 -7.12
CA PRO A 537 -13.52 -12.58 -8.47
C PRO A 537 -12.81 -13.93 -8.69
N GLY A 538 -13.30 -14.73 -9.62
CA GLY A 538 -12.64 -15.93 -10.13
C GLY A 538 -11.48 -15.64 -11.08
N ALA A 539 -10.77 -16.70 -11.48
CA ALA A 539 -9.46 -16.65 -12.14
C ALA A 539 -9.35 -15.86 -13.46
N GLY A 540 -10.46 -15.60 -14.16
CA GLY A 540 -10.40 -15.13 -15.55
C GLY A 540 -11.28 -13.95 -15.91
N THR A 541 -11.87 -13.27 -14.93
CA THR A 541 -12.19 -11.83 -15.11
C THR A 541 -10.90 -10.99 -15.25
N ILE A 542 -9.75 -11.60 -14.90
CA ILE A 542 -8.38 -11.07 -15.06
C ILE A 542 -7.59 -12.05 -15.96
N GLN A 543 -7.86 -12.08 -17.27
CA GLN A 543 -7.03 -12.84 -18.22
C GLN A 543 -5.63 -12.20 -18.35
N SER A 544 -4.72 -12.58 -17.47
CA SER A 544 -3.30 -12.35 -17.67
C SER A 544 -2.49 -13.46 -16.99
N ILE A 545 -1.57 -14.02 -17.76
CA ILE A 545 -0.84 -15.25 -17.47
C ILE A 545 0.15 -15.10 -16.29
N HIS A 546 0.22 -13.93 -15.62
CA HIS A 546 1.32 -13.55 -14.71
C HIS A 546 0.89 -12.78 -13.44
N TRP A 547 -0.32 -12.98 -12.93
CA TRP A 547 -0.80 -12.22 -11.76
C TRP A 547 -1.19 -13.13 -10.59
N PRO A 548 -0.97 -12.72 -9.32
CA PRO A 548 -1.39 -13.51 -8.17
C PRO A 548 -2.91 -13.69 -8.21
N ASN A 549 -3.38 -14.89 -7.85
CA ASN A 549 -4.81 -15.20 -7.80
C ASN A 549 -5.55 -14.20 -6.89
N ALA A 550 -6.87 -14.04 -7.13
CA ALA A 550 -7.66 -13.07 -6.38
C ALA A 550 -7.76 -13.43 -4.89
N GLN A 551 -7.64 -12.42 -4.01
CA GLN A 551 -7.53 -12.57 -2.56
C GLN A 551 -8.40 -11.56 -1.82
N GLY A 552 -9.02 -11.96 -0.72
CA GLY A 552 -9.66 -11.04 0.22
C GLY A 552 -8.61 -10.26 1.02
N ILE A 553 -7.93 -10.96 1.93
CA ILE A 553 -6.87 -10.39 2.79
C ILE A 553 -5.58 -11.19 2.58
N TYR A 554 -4.46 -10.47 2.40
CA TYR A 554 -3.13 -11.06 2.42
C TYR A 554 -2.23 -10.34 3.43
N GLU A 555 -1.90 -11.07 4.50
CA GLU A 555 -0.97 -10.68 5.56
C GLU A 555 0.41 -11.29 5.31
N TYR A 556 1.40 -10.44 5.02
CA TYR A 556 2.76 -10.84 4.65
C TYR A 556 3.78 -10.36 5.70
N HIS A 557 4.49 -11.32 6.32
CA HIS A 557 5.38 -11.06 7.48
C HIS A 557 4.67 -10.28 8.58
N TYR A 558 3.41 -10.62 8.82
CA TYR A 558 2.61 -10.03 9.87
C TYR A 558 3.26 -10.28 11.23
N ARG A 559 3.07 -9.37 12.18
CA ARG A 559 3.48 -9.56 13.58
C ARG A 559 2.35 -10.10 14.41
N ASN A 560 1.21 -9.45 14.27
CA ASN A 560 -0.07 -9.84 14.81
C ASN A 560 -1.19 -9.07 14.09
N PHE A 561 -2.34 -9.69 13.90
CA PHE A 561 -3.51 -9.04 13.32
C PHE A 561 -4.81 -9.66 13.85
N GLN A 562 -5.91 -8.93 13.68
CA GLN A 562 -7.26 -9.35 14.02
C GLN A 562 -8.15 -9.26 12.78
N ALA A 563 -8.70 -10.39 12.35
CA ALA A 563 -9.75 -10.46 11.34
C ALA A 563 -11.03 -10.97 12.00
N TYR A 564 -12.01 -10.08 12.20
CA TYR A 564 -13.22 -10.37 12.96
C TYR A 564 -14.50 -10.05 12.17
N HIS A 565 -15.48 -10.97 12.13
CA HIS A 565 -16.78 -10.73 11.48
C HIS A 565 -16.72 -10.30 9.99
N ASN A 566 -15.69 -10.70 9.25
CA ASN A 566 -15.64 -10.42 7.82
C ASN A 566 -16.37 -11.51 7.02
N THR A 567 -16.97 -11.12 5.90
CA THR A 567 -17.58 -12.03 4.93
C THR A 567 -16.71 -12.09 3.69
N PHE A 568 -16.34 -13.29 3.25
CA PHE A 568 -15.59 -13.57 2.04
C PHE A 568 -16.46 -14.45 1.15
N GLU A 569 -16.87 -13.93 0.01
CA GLU A 569 -17.74 -14.63 -0.92
C GLU A 569 -17.11 -14.59 -2.32
N ARG A 570 -17.06 -15.74 -2.98
CA ARG A 570 -16.70 -15.77 -4.40
C ARG A 570 -17.83 -15.16 -5.23
N MET A 571 -17.49 -14.25 -6.13
CA MET A 571 -18.45 -13.73 -7.10
C MET A 571 -18.96 -14.85 -8.02
N ASN A 572 -20.25 -14.82 -8.36
CA ASN A 572 -20.86 -15.73 -9.35
C ASN A 572 -20.43 -15.37 -10.79
N ASP A 573 -19.14 -15.48 -11.08
CA ASP A 573 -18.57 -15.35 -12.41
C ASP A 573 -18.34 -16.73 -13.05
N SER A 574 -18.37 -16.79 -14.39
CA SER A 574 -18.18 -18.02 -15.17
C SER A 574 -16.73 -18.54 -15.15
N GLU A 575 -15.89 -17.96 -14.32
CA GLU A 575 -14.43 -18.00 -14.38
C GLU A 575 -13.90 -18.84 -13.21
N GLY A 576 -12.91 -19.72 -13.46
CA GLY A 576 -12.54 -20.83 -12.56
C GLY A 576 -12.28 -20.49 -11.08
N ASP A 577 -12.22 -21.54 -10.25
CA ASP A 577 -12.23 -21.49 -8.78
C ASP A 577 -10.98 -20.92 -8.09
N ARG A 578 -10.17 -20.05 -8.72
CA ARG A 578 -8.90 -19.54 -8.13
C ARG A 578 -9.10 -18.25 -7.34
N CYS A 579 -9.81 -18.32 -6.21
CA CYS A 579 -9.98 -17.23 -5.25
C CYS A 579 -9.66 -17.67 -3.81
N TRP A 580 -9.06 -16.77 -3.03
CA TRP A 580 -8.62 -17.01 -1.65
C TRP A 580 -9.31 -16.04 -0.69
N GLY A 581 -9.78 -16.52 0.45
CA GLY A 581 -10.34 -15.66 1.50
C GLY A 581 -9.24 -14.87 2.20
N LEU A 582 -8.49 -15.55 3.08
CA LEU A 582 -7.40 -14.98 3.86
C LEU A 582 -6.12 -15.79 3.70
N ILE A 583 -5.02 -15.13 3.36
CA ILE A 583 -3.66 -15.70 3.36
C ILE A 583 -2.85 -15.05 4.46
N ALA A 584 -2.24 -15.87 5.31
CA ALA A 584 -1.29 -15.43 6.31
C ALA A 584 0.06 -16.13 6.07
N ARG A 585 1.07 -15.33 5.76
CA ARG A 585 2.44 -15.80 5.57
C ARG A 585 3.33 -15.26 6.67
N GLY A 586 3.56 -16.10 7.68
CA GLY A 586 4.37 -15.78 8.84
C GLY A 586 5.84 -16.14 8.63
N ARG A 587 6.76 -15.30 9.13
CA ARG A 587 8.17 -15.68 9.33
C ARG A 587 8.60 -15.24 10.73
N ASN A 588 7.75 -15.50 11.71
CA ASN A 588 7.84 -14.80 13.00
C ASN A 588 8.77 -15.47 14.01
N THR A 589 9.72 -14.68 14.50
CA THR A 589 10.23 -14.73 15.87
C THR A 589 9.26 -14.08 16.88
N ASP A 590 8.19 -13.43 16.41
CA ASP A 590 7.16 -12.80 17.23
C ASP A 590 6.23 -13.85 17.87
N THR A 591 6.02 -13.72 19.19
CA THR A 591 5.22 -14.66 19.99
C THR A 591 3.79 -14.20 20.26
N ARG A 592 3.38 -13.10 19.62
CA ARG A 592 2.08 -12.46 19.80
C ARG A 592 0.98 -13.13 18.99
N LEU A 593 -0.22 -13.21 19.55
CA LEU A 593 -1.35 -13.94 18.97
C LEU A 593 -1.99 -13.15 17.80
N SER A 594 -2.30 -13.84 16.71
CA SER A 594 -3.17 -13.34 15.64
C SER A 594 -4.49 -14.08 15.67
N LEU A 595 -5.60 -13.36 15.62
CA LEU A 595 -6.94 -13.92 15.79
C LEU A 595 -7.77 -13.73 14.53
N ILE A 596 -8.21 -14.85 13.95
CA ILE A 596 -9.16 -14.89 12.85
C ILE A 596 -10.45 -15.45 13.44
N GLU A 597 -11.41 -14.59 13.76
CA GLU A 597 -12.61 -14.99 14.49
C GLU A 597 -13.93 -14.56 13.82
N ARG A 598 -14.92 -15.46 13.81
CA ARG A 598 -16.29 -15.19 13.33
C ARG A 598 -16.39 -14.67 11.91
N ASN A 599 -15.46 -15.05 11.05
CA ASN A 599 -15.53 -14.73 9.63
C ASN A 599 -16.34 -15.80 8.90
N ASP A 600 -17.03 -15.41 7.84
CA ASP A 600 -17.76 -16.30 6.95
C ASP A 600 -16.99 -16.43 5.63
N PHE A 601 -16.64 -17.65 5.24
CA PHE A 601 -15.87 -17.97 4.06
C PHE A 601 -16.69 -18.87 3.13
N ASP A 602 -17.22 -18.30 2.03
CA ASP A 602 -18.17 -18.97 1.15
C ASP A 602 -17.66 -19.13 -0.31
N ASN A 603 -17.81 -20.34 -0.84
CA ASN A 603 -17.62 -20.71 -2.25
C ASN A 603 -16.24 -20.39 -2.87
N MET A 604 -15.16 -20.35 -2.08
CA MET A 604 -13.81 -20.03 -2.55
C MET A 604 -12.95 -21.26 -2.89
N ARG A 605 -11.76 -21.06 -3.48
CA ARG A 605 -10.75 -22.14 -3.57
C ARG A 605 -10.34 -22.57 -2.17
N TYR A 606 -9.90 -21.58 -1.39
CA TYR A 606 -9.31 -21.75 -0.08
C TYR A 606 -9.86 -20.64 0.81
N GLY A 607 -10.54 -21.03 1.89
CA GLY A 607 -11.03 -20.06 2.87
C GLY A 607 -9.86 -19.40 3.60
N PHE A 608 -8.97 -20.23 4.13
CA PHE A 608 -7.76 -19.81 4.83
C PHE A 608 -6.52 -20.52 4.30
N GLN A 609 -5.41 -19.79 4.18
CA GLN A 609 -4.11 -20.35 3.86
C GLN A 609 -3.03 -19.85 4.82
N ALA A 610 -2.27 -20.78 5.38
CA ALA A 610 -1.07 -20.49 6.16
C ALA A 610 0.18 -20.83 5.35
N GLU A 611 1.20 -19.98 5.40
CA GLU A 611 2.49 -20.22 4.77
C GLU A 611 3.65 -19.93 5.74
N ALA A 612 4.68 -20.79 5.71
CA ALA A 612 5.79 -20.79 6.66
C ALA A 612 5.32 -20.94 8.13
N SER A 613 6.08 -20.44 9.11
CA SER A 613 5.80 -20.69 10.53
C SER A 613 4.75 -19.72 11.09
N ASN A 614 3.62 -20.26 11.53
CA ASN A 614 2.45 -19.53 12.04
C ASN A 614 1.98 -20.12 13.39
N LEU A 615 2.88 -20.22 14.38
CA LEU A 615 2.62 -20.82 15.70
C LEU A 615 1.64 -20.02 16.59
N PHE A 616 1.34 -18.77 16.20
CA PHE A 616 0.52 -17.85 16.99
C PHE A 616 -0.77 -17.43 16.28
N ILE A 617 -1.16 -18.07 15.17
CA ILE A 617 -2.50 -17.87 14.58
C ILE A 617 -3.52 -18.75 15.32
N ARG A 618 -4.66 -18.17 15.66
CA ARG A 618 -5.86 -18.89 16.14
C ARG A 618 -7.04 -18.58 15.24
N LEU A 619 -7.67 -19.63 14.72
CA LEU A 619 -8.94 -19.56 14.01
C LEU A 619 -10.06 -20.00 14.96
N LYS A 620 -11.00 -19.10 15.21
CA LYS A 620 -12.08 -19.32 16.18
C LYS A 620 -13.44 -18.95 15.60
N CYS A 621 -14.46 -19.80 15.78
CA CYS A 621 -15.85 -19.49 15.45
C CYS A 621 -16.11 -19.04 14.00
N ASN A 622 -15.22 -19.34 13.05
CA ASN A 622 -15.42 -19.01 11.63
C ASN A 622 -16.35 -20.04 10.97
N THR A 623 -17.07 -19.61 9.95
CA THR A 623 -17.89 -20.48 9.10
C THR A 623 -17.19 -20.69 7.77
N PHE A 624 -17.05 -21.93 7.34
CA PHE A 624 -16.56 -22.30 6.02
C PHE A 624 -17.66 -23.08 5.31
N GLU A 625 -18.09 -22.62 4.14
CA GLU A 625 -19.18 -23.20 3.36
C GLU A 625 -18.82 -23.19 1.87
N GLY A 626 -19.08 -24.28 1.14
CA GLY A 626 -18.93 -24.33 -0.32
C GLY A 626 -17.50 -24.24 -0.87
N ASN A 627 -16.48 -24.11 -0.02
CA ASN A 627 -15.09 -23.94 -0.47
C ASN A 627 -14.53 -25.22 -1.10
N THR A 628 -13.52 -25.13 -1.98
CA THR A 628 -12.82 -26.34 -2.48
C THR A 628 -12.03 -27.01 -1.37
N ARG A 629 -11.29 -26.23 -0.58
CA ARG A 629 -10.80 -26.62 0.74
C ARG A 629 -10.99 -25.44 1.68
N ASP A 630 -11.27 -25.73 2.94
CA ASP A 630 -11.47 -24.67 3.91
C ASP A 630 -10.11 -24.13 4.31
N TRP A 631 -9.16 -25.02 4.65
CA TRP A 631 -7.81 -24.65 5.06
C TRP A 631 -6.72 -25.29 4.18
N ASN A 632 -5.73 -24.47 3.82
CA ASN A 632 -4.57 -24.87 3.05
C ASN A 632 -3.27 -24.52 3.81
N ILE A 633 -2.58 -25.52 4.36
CA ILE A 633 -1.45 -25.29 5.28
C ILE A 633 -0.12 -25.59 4.59
N ASN A 634 0.79 -24.60 4.63
CA ASN A 634 2.15 -24.66 4.10
C ASN A 634 2.25 -25.27 2.69
N PRO A 635 1.45 -24.82 1.71
CA PRO A 635 1.51 -25.34 0.34
C PRO A 635 2.83 -25.05 -0.38
N ILE A 636 3.52 -23.98 0.02
CA ILE A 636 4.70 -23.45 -0.66
C ILE A 636 5.94 -23.63 0.22
N THR A 637 5.94 -22.98 1.38
CA THR A 637 7.07 -22.98 2.32
C THR A 637 6.74 -23.82 3.55
N PRO A 638 7.57 -24.79 3.96
CA PRO A 638 7.37 -25.54 5.19
C PRO A 638 7.45 -24.62 6.42
N GLY A 639 6.80 -25.02 7.51
CA GLY A 639 6.81 -24.27 8.76
C GLY A 639 5.82 -24.86 9.77
N SER A 640 5.89 -24.42 11.02
CA SER A 640 5.00 -24.93 12.07
C SER A 640 3.66 -24.22 12.06
N PHE A 641 2.59 -24.91 12.43
CA PHE A 641 1.25 -24.33 12.58
C PHE A 641 0.72 -24.61 13.98
N ALA A 642 -0.10 -23.69 14.51
CA ALA A 642 -0.53 -23.78 15.89
C ALA A 642 -1.66 -24.79 16.10
N ASN A 643 -1.72 -25.35 17.31
CA ASN A 643 -2.93 -26.03 17.79
C ASN A 643 -4.13 -25.07 17.75
N GLN A 644 -5.27 -25.60 17.32
CA GLN A 644 -6.51 -24.87 17.18
C GLN A 644 -7.46 -25.33 18.28
N GLY A 645 -7.64 -24.45 19.27
CA GLY A 645 -8.17 -24.80 20.58
C GLY A 645 -7.07 -25.34 21.49
N VAL A 646 -7.36 -25.37 22.79
CA VAL A 646 -6.38 -25.70 23.83
C VAL A 646 -6.76 -26.98 24.59
N GLY A 647 -8.02 -27.42 24.61
CA GLY A 647 -8.40 -28.67 25.26
C GLY A 647 -9.90 -28.98 25.32
N CYS A 648 -10.24 -30.07 26.02
CA CYS A 648 -11.61 -30.57 26.18
C CYS A 648 -12.30 -30.19 27.49
N SER A 649 -11.78 -29.18 28.21
CA SER A 649 -12.35 -28.73 29.49
C SER A 649 -13.72 -28.03 29.29
N PRO A 650 -14.60 -28.00 30.31
CA PRO A 650 -15.89 -27.30 30.26
C PRO A 650 -15.79 -25.80 30.00
N VAL A 651 -14.63 -25.18 30.14
CA VAL A 651 -14.40 -23.78 29.75
C VAL A 651 -14.23 -23.70 28.22
N ASN A 652 -14.60 -22.59 27.59
CA ASN A 652 -14.73 -22.42 26.12
C ASN A 652 -13.39 -22.44 25.34
N TYR A 653 -12.63 -23.52 25.47
CA TYR A 653 -11.26 -23.70 24.98
C TYR A 653 -11.14 -24.33 23.59
N ARG A 654 -12.27 -24.55 22.91
CA ARG A 654 -12.31 -25.15 21.57
C ARG A 654 -12.38 -24.05 20.52
N SER A 655 -11.88 -24.32 19.32
CA SER A 655 -11.92 -23.32 18.24
C SER A 655 -13.33 -23.00 17.78
N GLY A 656 -14.22 -23.99 17.70
CA GLY A 656 -15.62 -23.76 17.30
C GLY A 656 -15.83 -23.30 15.85
N ASN A 657 -14.84 -23.46 14.97
CA ASN A 657 -15.06 -23.23 13.54
C ASN A 657 -16.01 -24.30 12.98
N LYS A 658 -16.81 -23.89 12.00
CA LYS A 658 -17.78 -24.73 11.32
C LYS A 658 -17.35 -25.01 9.89
N PHE A 659 -17.36 -26.27 9.50
CA PHE A 659 -17.05 -26.79 8.17
C PHE A 659 -18.37 -27.33 7.59
N ASN A 660 -19.18 -26.40 7.07
CA ASN A 660 -20.57 -26.60 6.67
C ASN A 660 -20.65 -27.08 5.22
N ASP A 661 -20.34 -28.35 4.96
CA ASP A 661 -20.46 -28.89 3.61
C ASP A 661 -21.32 -30.15 3.57
N GLN A 662 -22.17 -30.22 2.54
CA GLN A 662 -23.18 -31.25 2.37
C GLN A 662 -22.61 -32.54 1.72
N GLU A 663 -21.29 -32.61 1.48
CA GLU A 663 -20.66 -33.73 0.77
C GLU A 663 -19.89 -34.68 1.72
N PRO A 664 -20.26 -35.97 1.81
CA PRO A 664 -19.66 -36.94 2.74
C PRO A 664 -18.15 -37.17 2.59
N ASP A 665 -17.57 -36.87 1.42
CA ASP A 665 -16.17 -37.15 1.09
C ASP A 665 -15.28 -35.89 1.03
N LYS A 666 -15.83 -34.69 1.33
CA LYS A 666 -15.07 -33.43 1.24
C LYS A 666 -13.87 -33.45 2.19
N LYS A 667 -12.73 -32.96 1.70
CA LYS A 667 -11.53 -32.72 2.49
C LYS A 667 -11.45 -31.25 2.89
N HIS A 668 -11.70 -30.97 4.17
CA HIS A 668 -11.71 -29.60 4.70
C HIS A 668 -10.29 -29.03 4.81
N ILE A 669 -9.33 -29.85 5.26
CA ILE A 669 -7.98 -29.40 5.59
C ILE A 669 -6.95 -30.20 4.82
N TRP A 670 -6.03 -29.49 4.16
CA TRP A 670 -4.86 -30.09 3.51
C TRP A 670 -3.56 -29.41 3.94
N SER A 671 -2.49 -30.20 3.99
CA SER A 671 -1.13 -29.73 4.24
C SER A 671 -0.13 -30.47 3.36
N LYS A 672 0.91 -29.77 2.90
CA LYS A 672 1.96 -30.35 2.03
C LYS A 672 3.11 -30.99 2.80
N TYR A 673 3.41 -30.51 4.00
CA TYR A 673 4.57 -30.93 4.80
C TYR A 673 4.10 -31.49 6.14
N SER A 674 4.75 -32.51 6.66
CA SER A 674 4.47 -33.05 8.00
C SER A 674 4.82 -32.02 9.07
N ASN A 675 3.82 -31.41 9.70
CA ASN A 675 3.99 -30.59 10.91
C ASN A 675 2.94 -31.03 11.92
N HIS A 676 3.27 -31.31 13.17
CA HIS A 676 2.31 -31.91 14.11
C HIS A 676 1.53 -30.83 14.88
N TRP A 677 0.21 -30.74 14.68
CA TRP A 677 -0.69 -29.86 15.44
C TRP A 677 -2.08 -30.49 15.64
N LEU A 678 -2.82 -30.00 16.62
CA LEU A 678 -4.12 -30.55 17.06
C LEU A 678 -5.27 -29.58 16.79
N TYR A 679 -6.42 -30.12 16.39
CA TYR A 679 -7.69 -29.38 16.27
C TYR A 679 -8.72 -29.89 17.29
N TYR A 680 -9.06 -29.10 18.31
CA TYR A 680 -10.02 -29.48 19.35
C TYR A 680 -11.46 -29.13 18.96
N CYS A 681 -12.33 -30.13 18.91
CA CYS A 681 -13.73 -30.02 18.46
C CYS A 681 -14.70 -30.81 19.34
N ARG A 682 -15.98 -30.46 19.32
CA ARG A 682 -17.01 -31.26 19.99
C ARG A 682 -17.44 -32.42 19.11
N ARG A 683 -17.43 -33.63 19.68
CA ARG A 683 -17.84 -34.84 18.95
C ARG A 683 -19.31 -34.79 18.51
N ASP A 684 -20.17 -34.24 19.35
CA ASP A 684 -21.62 -34.20 19.17
C ASP A 684 -22.10 -33.11 18.20
N VAL A 685 -21.19 -32.26 17.69
CA VAL A 685 -21.48 -31.15 16.79
C VAL A 685 -20.78 -31.37 15.46
N GLN A 686 -21.49 -31.98 14.50
CA GLN A 686 -20.89 -32.52 13.27
C GLN A 686 -20.17 -31.46 12.43
N ASP A 687 -20.73 -30.27 12.29
CA ASP A 687 -20.13 -29.14 11.57
C ASP A 687 -18.81 -28.65 12.19
N GLU A 688 -18.50 -28.96 13.46
CA GLU A 688 -17.20 -28.63 14.05
C GLU A 688 -16.09 -29.65 13.73
N ASN A 689 -16.39 -30.78 13.08
CA ASN A 689 -15.45 -31.88 12.90
C ASN A 689 -14.80 -31.86 11.51
N PRO A 690 -13.54 -31.37 11.36
CA PRO A 690 -12.90 -31.34 10.06
C PRO A 690 -12.50 -32.72 9.55
N VAL A 691 -12.51 -32.88 8.22
CA VAL A 691 -11.97 -34.05 7.52
C VAL A 691 -10.63 -33.67 6.91
N PHE A 692 -9.57 -34.39 7.30
CA PHE A 692 -8.21 -34.19 6.78
C PHE A 692 -7.98 -34.99 5.49
N ASP A 693 -7.19 -34.42 4.59
CA ASP A 693 -6.67 -35.09 3.39
C ASP A 693 -5.41 -35.92 3.76
N ASN A 694 -5.34 -37.18 3.33
CA ASN A 694 -4.33 -38.13 3.84
C ASN A 694 -2.98 -37.99 3.11
N LEU A 695 -1.98 -37.54 3.88
CA LEU A 695 -0.52 -37.56 3.70
C LEU A 695 0.15 -36.41 2.91
N PRO A 696 1.24 -35.84 3.47
CA PRO A 696 1.76 -36.09 4.83
C PRO A 696 0.79 -35.61 5.92
N VAL A 697 0.60 -36.42 6.98
CA VAL A 697 -0.29 -36.05 8.10
C VAL A 697 0.37 -34.91 8.85
N SER A 698 -0.17 -33.71 8.65
CA SER A 698 0.28 -32.50 9.29
C SER A 698 -0.70 -32.02 10.34
N GLY A 699 -1.66 -32.82 10.80
CA GLY A 699 -2.63 -32.36 11.79
C GLY A 699 -3.60 -33.47 12.17
N GLU A 700 -4.07 -33.43 13.41
CA GLU A 700 -4.99 -34.43 13.95
C GLU A 700 -6.16 -33.75 14.67
N LYS A 701 -7.39 -34.25 14.43
CA LYS A 701 -8.55 -33.82 15.21
C LYS A 701 -8.56 -34.50 16.58
N ARG A 702 -8.91 -33.71 17.61
CA ARG A 702 -9.17 -34.14 18.98
C ARG A 702 -10.63 -33.92 19.31
N GLU A 703 -11.37 -35.02 19.29
CA GLU A 703 -12.80 -35.03 19.63
C GLU A 703 -12.99 -34.99 21.15
N CYS A 704 -13.65 -33.95 21.63
CA CYS A 704 -13.99 -33.76 23.02
C CYS A 704 -15.35 -34.42 23.34
N PHE A 705 -15.41 -35.10 24.50
CA PHE A 705 -16.56 -35.88 24.94
C PHE A 705 -17.39 -35.15 26.00
N GLY A 706 -18.70 -35.42 26.04
CA GLY A 706 -19.63 -34.86 27.03
C GLY A 706 -20.39 -33.63 26.53
N SER A 707 -21.41 -33.20 27.28
CA SER A 707 -22.24 -32.03 26.96
C SER A 707 -21.48 -30.73 27.26
N LEU A 708 -20.53 -30.40 26.39
CA LEU A 708 -19.64 -29.24 26.55
C LEU A 708 -20.30 -27.95 26.02
N PRO A 709 -20.09 -26.79 26.68
CA PRO A 709 -20.68 -25.53 26.25
C PRO A 709 -20.14 -25.08 24.89
N ASN A 710 -20.96 -24.28 24.20
CA ASN A 710 -20.64 -23.68 22.92
C ASN A 710 -19.42 -22.75 23.07
N PRO A 711 -18.30 -23.02 22.39
CA PRO A 711 -17.10 -22.16 22.45
C PRO A 711 -17.32 -20.76 21.86
N CYS A 712 -18.42 -20.55 21.12
CA CYS A 712 -18.76 -19.33 20.40
C CYS A 712 -20.02 -18.66 21.00
N PRO A 713 -19.98 -18.12 22.24
CA PRO A 713 -21.16 -17.51 22.87
C PRO A 713 -21.62 -16.28 22.10
N SER A 714 -22.93 -16.10 21.96
CA SER A 714 -23.54 -14.95 21.30
C SER A 714 -23.75 -13.81 22.30
N GLY A 715 -22.76 -12.93 22.49
CA GLY A 715 -22.94 -11.75 23.32
C GLY A 715 -21.71 -10.84 23.36
N THR A 716 -21.86 -9.61 22.88
CA THR A 716 -20.91 -8.49 22.98
C THR A 716 -21.41 -7.56 24.10
N GLY A 717 -20.68 -7.44 25.23
CA GLY A 717 -21.01 -6.50 26.31
C GLY A 717 -20.25 -6.75 27.61
N ALA A 718 -20.24 -5.76 28.53
CA ALA A 718 -19.44 -5.67 29.77
C ALA A 718 -19.27 -6.93 30.64
N ARG A 719 -20.19 -7.90 30.54
CA ARG A 719 -20.06 -9.22 31.18
C ARG A 719 -18.92 -10.06 30.58
N TYR A 720 -18.66 -9.90 29.28
CA TYR A 720 -17.57 -10.51 28.52
C TYR A 720 -16.20 -10.02 29.03
N ASP A 721 -16.02 -8.71 29.25
CA ASP A 721 -14.77 -8.15 29.75
C ASP A 721 -14.44 -8.64 31.19
N THR A 722 -15.42 -8.66 32.09
CA THR A 722 -15.21 -9.14 33.47
C THR A 722 -14.80 -10.62 33.51
N ASP A 723 -15.33 -11.42 32.59
CA ASP A 723 -14.98 -12.84 32.42
C ASP A 723 -13.56 -13.00 31.83
N LEU A 724 -13.15 -12.15 30.88
CA LEU A 724 -11.79 -12.17 30.30
C LEU A 724 -10.71 -11.80 31.33
N HIS A 725 -10.91 -10.76 32.15
CA HIS A 725 -9.98 -10.42 33.24
C HIS A 725 -9.83 -11.56 34.25
N SER A 726 -10.91 -12.30 34.50
CA SER A 726 -10.91 -13.45 35.39
C SER A 726 -10.20 -14.66 34.77
N LEU A 727 -10.41 -14.92 33.48
CA LEU A 727 -9.69 -15.93 32.70
C LEU A 727 -8.19 -15.64 32.66
N ARG A 728 -7.79 -14.39 32.40
CA ARG A 728 -6.39 -13.94 32.44
C ARG A 728 -5.73 -14.31 33.77
N ARG A 729 -6.36 -13.96 34.90
CA ARG A 729 -5.83 -14.27 36.25
C ARG A 729 -5.75 -15.78 36.50
N MET A 730 -6.75 -16.53 36.08
CA MET A 730 -6.80 -17.99 36.24
C MET A 730 -5.66 -18.67 35.47
N HIS A 731 -5.50 -18.36 34.19
CA HIS A 731 -4.44 -18.91 33.35
C HIS A 731 -3.05 -18.54 33.88
N LYS A 732 -2.85 -17.28 34.32
CA LYS A 732 -1.58 -16.86 34.94
C LYS A 732 -1.25 -17.68 36.19
N ALA A 733 -2.24 -17.90 37.07
CA ALA A 733 -2.03 -18.70 38.29
C ALA A 733 -1.75 -20.18 37.98
N ALA A 734 -2.38 -20.74 36.95
CA ALA A 734 -2.11 -22.10 36.48
C ALA A 734 -0.70 -22.22 35.89
N MET A 735 -0.26 -21.26 35.07
CA MET A 735 1.11 -21.17 34.58
C MET A 735 2.11 -21.13 35.73
N ASP A 736 1.92 -20.27 36.72
CA ASP A 736 2.83 -20.16 37.87
C ASP A 736 2.94 -21.49 38.64
N THR A 737 1.84 -22.22 38.76
CA THR A 737 1.81 -23.55 39.37
C THR A 737 2.60 -24.58 38.55
N LEU A 738 2.42 -24.57 37.22
CA LEU A 738 3.11 -25.48 36.30
C LEU A 738 4.60 -25.19 36.23
N THR A 739 5.02 -23.92 36.25
CA THR A 739 6.43 -23.52 36.31
C THR A 739 7.11 -24.11 37.55
N ILE A 740 6.49 -23.99 38.72
CA ILE A 740 7.02 -24.56 39.97
C ILE A 740 7.12 -26.10 39.87
N GLN A 741 6.10 -26.76 39.30
CA GLN A 741 6.13 -28.20 39.10
C GLN A 741 7.24 -28.63 38.12
N LEU A 742 7.48 -27.86 37.07
CA LEU A 742 8.52 -28.13 36.08
C LEU A 742 9.91 -27.98 36.69
N GLU A 743 10.16 -26.90 37.45
CA GLU A 743 11.42 -26.69 38.16
C GLU A 743 11.70 -27.84 39.16
N GLN A 744 10.70 -28.23 39.95
CA GLN A 744 10.81 -29.36 40.89
C GLN A 744 11.09 -30.70 40.19
N LEU A 745 10.47 -30.92 39.03
CA LEU A 745 10.68 -32.12 38.24
C LEU A 745 12.08 -32.13 37.61
N GLN A 746 12.53 -31.00 37.07
CA GLN A 746 13.85 -30.84 36.47
C GLN A 746 14.98 -31.12 37.49
N ASP A 747 14.83 -30.65 38.73
CA ASP A 747 15.78 -30.91 39.82
C ASP A 747 15.84 -32.39 40.27
N THR A 748 14.85 -33.19 39.89
CA THR A 748 14.73 -34.61 40.27
C THR A 748 14.89 -35.58 39.11
N LEU A 749 15.13 -35.08 37.89
CA LEU A 749 15.43 -35.90 36.71
C LEU A 749 16.62 -36.81 36.96
N ASP A 750 16.55 -38.03 36.41
CA ASP A 750 17.56 -39.07 36.61
C ASP A 750 17.81 -39.42 38.09
N ARG A 751 16.96 -38.95 39.01
CA ARG A 751 17.20 -38.88 40.46
C ARG A 751 18.56 -38.26 40.81
N GLY A 752 19.02 -37.26 40.05
CA GLY A 752 20.31 -36.60 40.22
C GLY A 752 21.52 -37.44 39.78
N ASN A 753 21.33 -38.57 39.10
CA ASN A 753 22.39 -39.51 38.72
C ASN A 753 22.77 -39.44 37.23
N THR A 754 22.46 -38.36 36.52
CA THR A 754 22.67 -38.18 35.06
C THR A 754 24.05 -38.68 34.59
N PHE A 755 25.13 -38.22 35.21
CA PHE A 755 26.50 -38.62 34.84
C PHE A 755 26.75 -40.13 35.01
N THR A 756 26.22 -40.72 36.07
CA THR A 756 26.34 -42.16 36.35
C THR A 756 25.55 -42.98 35.32
N LEU A 757 24.33 -42.55 34.98
CA LEU A 757 23.50 -43.24 33.98
C LEU A 757 24.12 -43.19 32.58
N LEU A 758 24.67 -42.04 32.17
CA LEU A 758 25.40 -41.91 30.89
C LEU A 758 26.62 -42.85 30.82
N ASN A 759 27.36 -42.99 31.93
CA ASN A 759 28.45 -43.96 32.00
C ASN A 759 27.94 -45.41 31.88
N TYR A 760 26.82 -45.77 32.53
CA TYR A 760 26.25 -47.12 32.41
C TYR A 760 25.74 -47.45 31.00
N ILE A 761 25.24 -46.44 30.28
CA ILE A 761 24.80 -46.60 28.89
C ILE A 761 26.01 -46.84 27.96
N SER A 762 27.13 -46.15 28.20
CA SER A 762 28.32 -46.16 27.33
C SER A 762 29.31 -47.30 27.59
N ILE A 763 29.26 -47.98 28.74
CA ILE A 763 30.15 -49.11 29.06
C ILE A 763 29.50 -50.48 28.78
N ASN A 764 30.23 -51.36 28.08
CA ASN A 764 29.77 -52.70 27.68
C ASN A 764 29.68 -53.72 28.84
N GLU A 765 30.05 -53.34 30.07
CA GLU A 765 30.01 -54.23 31.26
C GLU A 765 28.60 -54.37 31.85
N PHE A 766 27.69 -53.43 31.57
CA PHE A 766 26.28 -53.54 31.93
C PHE A 766 25.52 -54.04 30.70
N ASP A 767 24.94 -55.24 30.75
CA ASP A 767 24.02 -55.68 29.69
C ASP A 767 22.64 -55.01 29.83
N ASN A 768 21.79 -55.13 28.80
CA ASN A 768 20.47 -54.52 28.82
C ASN A 768 19.54 -55.11 29.89
N SER A 769 19.80 -56.33 30.38
CA SER A 769 19.01 -56.96 31.45
C SER A 769 19.28 -56.33 32.82
N MET A 770 20.51 -55.85 33.05
CA MET A 770 20.89 -55.10 34.25
C MET A 770 20.57 -53.61 34.11
N LEU A 771 20.73 -53.04 32.91
CA LEU A 771 20.53 -51.62 32.66
C LEU A 771 19.05 -51.20 32.70
N THR A 772 18.16 -52.00 32.13
CA THR A 772 16.72 -51.66 32.01
C THR A 772 16.06 -51.38 33.36
N PRO A 773 16.20 -52.24 34.40
CA PRO A 773 15.62 -51.96 35.73
C PRO A 773 16.22 -50.71 36.40
N ILE A 774 17.50 -50.40 36.13
CA ILE A 774 18.17 -49.21 36.66
C ILE A 774 17.52 -47.96 36.04
N LEU A 775 17.42 -47.88 34.72
CA LEU A 775 16.83 -46.75 34.01
C LEU A 775 15.35 -46.56 34.35
N VAL A 776 14.59 -47.65 34.43
CA VAL A 776 13.19 -47.66 34.88
C VAL A 776 13.05 -47.10 36.31
N ASN A 777 13.96 -47.46 37.22
CA ASN A 777 13.94 -46.95 38.59
C ASN A 777 14.41 -45.49 38.68
N HIS A 778 15.20 -44.98 37.74
CA HIS A 778 15.64 -43.59 37.72
C HIS A 778 14.75 -42.66 36.89
N SER A 779 13.66 -43.19 36.31
CA SER A 779 12.68 -42.40 35.58
C SER A 779 11.89 -41.44 36.52
N PRO A 780 11.51 -40.23 36.06
CA PRO A 780 11.69 -39.71 34.72
C PRO A 780 13.15 -39.35 34.41
N LEU A 781 13.61 -39.77 33.24
CA LEU A 781 14.96 -39.60 32.72
C LEU A 781 15.05 -38.29 31.94
N SER A 782 16.22 -37.65 31.97
CA SER A 782 16.48 -36.46 31.17
C SER A 782 16.59 -36.79 29.68
N ASP A 783 16.30 -35.80 28.83
CA ASP A 783 16.52 -35.88 27.38
C ASP A 783 17.94 -36.34 27.04
N THR A 784 18.94 -35.87 27.77
CA THR A 784 20.34 -36.27 27.61
C THR A 784 20.52 -37.78 27.78
N VAL A 785 19.92 -38.38 28.81
CA VAL A 785 20.04 -39.83 29.08
C VAL A 785 19.24 -40.64 28.07
N LEU A 786 18.04 -40.16 27.69
CA LEU A 786 17.18 -40.84 26.72
C LEU A 786 17.78 -40.82 25.31
N VAL A 787 18.29 -39.67 24.84
CA VAL A 787 18.95 -39.55 23.54
C VAL A 787 20.21 -40.40 23.49
N GLU A 788 21.06 -40.36 24.53
CA GLU A 788 22.25 -41.23 24.58
C GLU A 788 21.88 -42.72 24.51
N LEU A 789 20.83 -43.13 25.22
CA LEU A 789 20.31 -44.50 25.20
C LEU A 789 19.79 -44.90 23.81
N LEU A 790 19.02 -44.04 23.16
CA LEU A 790 18.37 -44.33 21.87
C LEU A 790 19.35 -44.28 20.70
N THR A 791 20.36 -43.42 20.76
CA THR A 791 21.29 -43.20 19.64
C THR A 791 22.57 -44.03 19.75
N ASN A 792 23.13 -44.20 20.95
CA ASN A 792 24.51 -44.69 21.13
C ASN A 792 24.63 -46.07 21.81
N ARG A 793 23.55 -46.64 22.33
CA ARG A 793 23.60 -47.89 23.11
C ARG A 793 23.89 -49.12 22.23
N VAL A 794 24.87 -49.93 22.65
CA VAL A 794 25.21 -51.23 22.04
C VAL A 794 25.33 -52.32 23.11
N PRO A 795 24.66 -53.49 22.98
CA PRO A 795 23.65 -53.81 21.96
C PRO A 795 22.35 -53.00 22.14
N VAL A 796 21.64 -52.73 21.05
CA VAL A 796 20.35 -52.02 21.06
C VAL A 796 19.28 -52.72 21.92
N LEU A 797 18.32 -51.96 22.45
CA LEU A 797 17.22 -52.48 23.27
C LEU A 797 16.28 -53.37 22.44
N ASN A 798 15.70 -54.40 23.05
CA ASN A 798 14.60 -55.15 22.42
C ASN A 798 13.24 -54.48 22.68
N ASP A 799 12.16 -54.93 22.01
CA ASP A 799 10.81 -54.34 22.12
C ASP A 799 10.35 -54.16 23.58
N THR A 800 10.48 -55.21 24.41
CA THR A 800 10.03 -55.16 25.82
C THR A 800 10.83 -54.14 26.63
N GLN A 801 12.15 -54.10 26.47
CA GLN A 801 13.02 -53.18 27.20
C GLN A 801 12.77 -51.73 26.78
N LEU A 802 12.59 -51.49 25.48
CA LEU A 802 12.28 -50.19 24.95
C LEU A 802 10.91 -49.68 25.46
N ILE A 803 9.89 -50.55 25.49
CA ILE A 803 8.58 -50.21 26.06
C ILE A 803 8.68 -49.92 27.56
N ASP A 804 9.37 -50.75 28.35
CA ASP A 804 9.50 -50.58 29.80
C ASP A 804 10.14 -49.23 30.17
N ILE A 805 11.15 -48.81 29.42
CA ILE A 805 11.84 -47.55 29.64
C ILE A 805 11.00 -46.40 29.10
N MET A 806 10.60 -46.44 27.83
CA MET A 806 9.95 -45.30 27.18
C MET A 806 8.53 -45.04 27.71
N SER A 807 7.78 -46.06 28.13
CA SER A 807 6.43 -45.86 28.70
C SER A 807 6.40 -45.04 29.99
N ARG A 808 7.55 -44.86 30.66
CA ARG A 808 7.70 -44.04 31.88
C ARG A 808 8.29 -42.66 31.62
N ASN A 809 8.75 -42.44 30.40
CA ASN A 809 9.48 -41.25 29.96
C ASN A 809 8.79 -40.55 28.78
N LEU A 810 7.70 -41.11 28.28
CA LEU A 810 6.81 -40.51 27.29
C LEU A 810 5.59 -39.89 28.00
N PRO A 811 5.13 -38.69 27.59
CA PRO A 811 5.62 -37.88 26.47
C PRO A 811 7.04 -37.33 26.64
N GLY A 812 7.89 -37.49 25.63
CA GLY A 812 9.24 -36.95 25.55
C GLY A 812 9.31 -35.74 24.62
N SER A 813 10.44 -35.04 24.62
CA SER A 813 10.67 -33.88 23.76
C SER A 813 10.79 -34.26 22.29
N ASP A 814 10.71 -33.27 21.40
CA ASP A 814 10.95 -33.47 19.96
C ASP A 814 12.32 -34.10 19.69
N THR A 815 13.34 -33.77 20.50
CA THR A 815 14.69 -34.35 20.39
C THR A 815 14.68 -35.85 20.70
N VAL A 816 14.01 -36.25 21.78
CA VAL A 816 13.86 -37.67 22.16
C VAL A 816 13.04 -38.42 21.13
N MET A 817 11.97 -37.81 20.60
CA MET A 817 11.14 -38.42 19.57
C MET A 817 11.86 -38.58 18.24
N ASN A 818 12.70 -37.62 17.84
CA ASN A 818 13.54 -37.76 16.66
C ASN A 818 14.56 -38.90 16.81
N ALA A 819 15.21 -39.02 17.98
CA ALA A 819 16.11 -40.13 18.26
C ALA A 819 15.37 -41.49 18.24
N LEU A 820 14.15 -41.55 18.75
CA LEU A 820 13.31 -42.75 18.71
C LEU A 820 12.89 -43.11 17.27
N ILE A 821 12.51 -42.12 16.45
CA ILE A 821 12.18 -42.32 15.03
C ILE A 821 13.42 -42.83 14.27
N GLU A 822 14.58 -42.22 14.50
CA GLU A 822 15.84 -42.62 13.87
C GLU A 822 16.23 -44.06 14.26
N LEU A 823 16.02 -44.45 15.53
CA LEU A 823 16.17 -45.82 15.99
C LEU A 823 15.25 -46.80 15.21
N PHE A 824 13.98 -46.43 14.99
CA PHE A 824 13.04 -47.24 14.21
C PHE A 824 13.34 -47.31 12.71
N VAL A 825 14.04 -46.31 12.16
CA VAL A 825 14.52 -46.33 10.77
C VAL A 825 15.70 -47.29 10.63
N ASN A 826 16.58 -47.33 11.63
CA ASN A 826 17.85 -48.05 11.58
C ASN A 826 17.77 -49.51 12.09
N HIS A 827 16.68 -49.88 12.79
CA HIS A 827 16.51 -51.21 13.39
C HIS A 827 15.06 -51.74 13.26
N GLU A 828 14.89 -53.06 13.15
CA GLU A 828 13.58 -53.70 13.04
C GLU A 828 12.90 -53.86 14.41
N TYR A 829 11.75 -53.22 14.59
CA TYR A 829 10.84 -53.35 15.75
C TYR A 829 9.42 -53.73 15.31
N GLU A 830 8.66 -54.37 16.21
CA GLU A 830 7.27 -54.73 15.91
C GLU A 830 6.40 -53.48 15.66
N ALA A 831 5.38 -53.60 14.79
CA ALA A 831 4.45 -52.49 14.52
C ALA A 831 3.70 -52.07 15.79
N GLU A 832 3.28 -53.05 16.60
CA GLU A 832 2.58 -52.81 17.87
C GLU A 832 3.43 -52.01 18.87
N THR A 833 4.75 -52.26 18.92
CA THR A 833 5.69 -51.48 19.76
C THR A 833 5.71 -50.01 19.34
N ARG A 834 5.86 -49.75 18.03
CA ARG A 834 5.90 -48.39 17.47
C ARG A 834 4.59 -47.66 17.75
N ASP A 835 3.46 -48.27 17.41
CA ASP A 835 2.14 -47.69 17.59
C ASP A 835 1.83 -47.40 19.07
N SER A 836 2.21 -48.30 19.97
CA SER A 836 2.03 -48.12 21.43
C SER A 836 2.84 -46.95 21.98
N LEU A 837 4.10 -46.81 21.55
CA LEU A 837 4.97 -45.72 21.99
C LEU A 837 4.51 -44.36 21.43
N PHE A 838 4.11 -44.30 20.15
CA PHE A 838 3.52 -43.07 19.60
C PHE A 838 2.18 -42.72 20.27
N SER A 839 1.37 -43.71 20.66
CA SER A 839 0.16 -43.48 21.46
C SER A 839 0.48 -42.90 22.84
N LEU A 840 1.54 -43.38 23.52
CA LEU A 840 1.96 -42.87 24.82
C LEU A 840 2.60 -41.47 24.73
N GLN A 841 3.35 -41.20 23.67
CA GLN A 841 3.83 -39.85 23.36
C GLN A 841 2.67 -38.85 23.27
N HIS A 842 1.56 -39.30 22.72
CA HIS A 842 0.39 -38.49 22.50
C HIS A 842 -0.48 -38.33 23.75
N TYR A 843 -0.60 -39.37 24.58
CA TYR A 843 -1.27 -39.31 25.87
C TYR A 843 -0.81 -40.43 26.81
N ASN A 844 -0.05 -40.07 27.85
CA ASN A 844 0.27 -40.96 28.95
C ASN A 844 -0.38 -40.45 30.25
N PRO A 845 -1.44 -41.10 30.74
CA PRO A 845 -2.15 -40.64 31.94
C PRO A 845 -1.42 -40.98 33.24
N TYR A 846 -0.36 -41.79 33.19
CA TYR A 846 0.26 -42.37 34.39
C TYR A 846 1.56 -41.68 34.82
N TYR A 847 2.21 -40.95 33.91
CA TYR A 847 3.53 -40.36 34.15
C TYR A 847 3.56 -38.89 33.78
N ILE A 848 4.13 -38.08 34.68
CA ILE A 848 4.37 -36.65 34.47
C ILE A 848 5.83 -36.51 34.05
N THR A 849 6.04 -36.01 32.84
CA THR A 849 7.36 -35.72 32.25
C THR A 849 7.53 -34.21 32.06
N PRO A 850 8.76 -33.71 31.87
CA PRO A 850 8.98 -32.29 31.54
C PRO A 850 8.14 -31.84 30.33
N SER A 851 8.06 -32.67 29.28
CA SER A 851 7.29 -32.35 28.08
C SER A 851 5.78 -32.26 28.32
N VAL A 852 5.23 -33.00 29.29
CA VAL A 852 3.81 -32.86 29.70
C VAL A 852 3.58 -31.51 30.37
N LEU A 853 4.45 -31.13 31.31
CA LEU A 853 4.34 -29.85 32.02
C LEU A 853 4.58 -28.67 31.08
N GLU A 854 5.52 -28.77 30.15
CA GLU A 854 5.78 -27.76 29.12
C GLU A 854 4.60 -27.63 28.13
N ARG A 855 3.98 -28.74 27.74
CA ARG A 855 2.75 -28.73 26.94
C ARG A 855 1.61 -28.05 27.68
N ASP A 856 1.39 -28.39 28.94
CA ASP A 856 0.32 -27.82 29.77
C ASP A 856 0.60 -26.33 30.07
N MET A 857 1.87 -25.95 30.25
CA MET A 857 2.27 -24.55 30.41
C MET A 857 2.04 -23.76 29.11
N THR A 858 2.29 -24.36 27.95
CA THR A 858 1.98 -23.77 26.65
C THR A 858 0.47 -23.60 26.44
N HIS A 859 -0.33 -24.54 26.94
CA HIS A 859 -1.80 -24.45 26.97
C HIS A 859 -2.25 -23.24 27.79
N GLU A 860 -1.79 -23.13 29.04
CA GLU A 860 -2.17 -22.03 29.93
C GLU A 860 -1.67 -20.67 29.40
N LYS A 861 -0.46 -20.62 28.83
CA LYS A 861 0.07 -19.42 28.16
C LYS A 861 -0.81 -18.98 27.00
N THR A 862 -1.31 -19.92 26.20
CA THR A 862 -2.20 -19.61 25.08
C THR A 862 -3.51 -19.01 25.58
N GLY A 863 -4.15 -19.62 26.59
CA GLY A 863 -5.39 -19.09 27.17
C GLY A 863 -5.20 -17.72 27.84
N TRP A 864 -4.04 -17.50 28.47
CA TRP A 864 -3.66 -16.20 29.01
C TRP A 864 -3.53 -15.13 27.94
N LEU A 865 -2.84 -15.42 26.83
CA LEU A 865 -2.71 -14.53 25.69
C LEU A 865 -4.07 -14.22 25.05
N GLU A 866 -4.91 -15.24 24.80
CA GLU A 866 -6.26 -15.06 24.26
C GLU A 866 -7.11 -14.11 25.13
N ALA A 867 -7.00 -14.23 26.46
CA ALA A 867 -7.71 -13.34 27.38
C ALA A 867 -7.17 -11.89 27.30
N ILE A 868 -5.85 -11.71 27.25
CA ILE A 868 -5.21 -10.39 27.08
C ILE A 868 -5.67 -9.72 25.78
N TYR A 869 -5.59 -10.42 24.65
CA TYR A 869 -5.99 -9.85 23.36
C TYR A 869 -7.49 -9.60 23.26
N GLY A 870 -8.32 -10.38 23.96
CA GLY A 870 -9.75 -10.09 24.12
C GLY A 870 -10.01 -8.81 24.91
N ILE A 871 -9.24 -8.56 25.97
CA ILE A 871 -9.31 -7.34 26.78
C ILE A 871 -8.84 -6.13 25.97
N GLU A 872 -7.72 -6.27 25.25
CA GLU A 872 -7.24 -5.24 24.31
C GLU A 872 -8.32 -4.90 23.28
N ALA A 873 -8.92 -5.92 22.66
CA ALA A 873 -9.99 -5.72 21.69
C ALA A 873 -11.19 -4.96 22.28
N ALA A 874 -11.54 -5.20 23.54
CA ALA A 874 -12.61 -4.51 24.25
C ALA A 874 -12.27 -3.02 24.52
N TYR A 875 -11.15 -2.72 25.19
CA TYR A 875 -10.76 -1.33 25.49
C TYR A 875 -10.46 -0.49 24.24
N MET A 876 -10.07 -1.14 23.15
CA MET A 876 -9.78 -0.48 21.88
C MET A 876 -11.03 -0.19 21.04
N GLU A 877 -12.17 -0.86 21.31
CA GLU A 877 -13.46 -0.52 20.68
C GLU A 877 -14.03 0.80 21.21
N ASP A 878 -13.72 1.15 22.46
CA ASP A 878 -14.20 2.36 23.14
C ASP A 878 -13.23 3.57 23.03
N ASP A 879 -12.11 3.45 22.27
CA ASP A 879 -11.03 4.47 22.14
C ASP A 879 -10.39 4.87 23.49
N GLU A 880 -10.29 3.93 24.42
CA GLU A 880 -9.83 4.16 25.80
C GLU A 880 -8.30 3.96 25.96
N GLN A 881 -7.50 4.77 25.26
CA GLN A 881 -6.02 4.66 25.29
C GLN A 881 -5.41 4.68 26.71
N ALA A 882 -6.01 5.45 27.63
CA ALA A 882 -5.54 5.51 29.02
C ALA A 882 -5.70 4.17 29.75
N GLU A 883 -6.77 3.42 29.44
CA GLU A 883 -7.07 2.13 30.04
C GLU A 883 -6.15 1.03 29.50
N ILE A 884 -5.83 1.08 28.21
CA ILE A 884 -4.83 0.19 27.58
C ILE A 884 -3.44 0.38 28.18
N ILE A 885 -2.99 1.64 28.37
CA ILE A 885 -1.69 1.92 29.00
C ILE A 885 -1.70 1.42 30.46
N ALA A 886 -2.77 1.65 31.21
CA ALA A 886 -2.91 1.15 32.58
C ALA A 886 -2.89 -0.38 32.63
N PHE A 887 -3.55 -1.04 31.67
CA PHE A 887 -3.54 -2.48 31.51
C PHE A 887 -2.15 -3.04 31.24
N TYR A 888 -1.40 -2.48 30.27
CA TYR A 888 -0.05 -2.98 29.99
C TYR A 888 0.94 -2.72 31.13
N LYS A 889 0.75 -1.63 31.89
CA LYS A 889 1.49 -1.38 33.14
C LYS A 889 1.26 -2.48 34.18
N ASP A 890 0.02 -2.98 34.31
CA ASP A 890 -0.33 -4.11 35.19
C ASP A 890 0.32 -5.45 34.72
N THR A 891 0.75 -5.53 33.46
CA THR A 891 1.41 -6.71 32.87
C THR A 891 2.94 -6.60 32.77
N LEU A 892 3.57 -5.58 33.38
CA LEU A 892 5.04 -5.43 33.34
C LEU A 892 5.77 -6.65 33.91
N GLY A 893 6.90 -7.01 33.29
CA GLY A 893 7.70 -8.19 33.65
C GLY A 893 7.19 -9.51 33.06
N THR A 894 6.19 -9.46 32.17
CA THR A 894 5.59 -10.66 31.56
C THR A 894 5.80 -10.77 30.03
N GLY A 895 6.63 -9.89 29.45
CA GLY A 895 6.97 -9.92 28.01
C GLY A 895 6.20 -8.93 27.14
N PHE A 896 5.37 -8.07 27.75
CA PHE A 896 4.56 -7.04 27.07
C PHE A 896 5.22 -5.65 27.03
N GLU A 897 6.53 -5.57 27.34
CA GLU A 897 7.28 -4.31 27.34
C GLU A 897 7.33 -3.67 25.95
N ARG A 898 7.34 -4.48 24.87
CA ARG A 898 7.32 -3.97 23.50
C ARG A 898 5.96 -3.33 23.16
N GLU A 899 4.86 -3.86 23.67
CA GLU A 899 3.49 -3.36 23.50
C GLU A 899 3.27 -2.09 24.31
N LEU A 900 3.77 -2.05 25.54
CA LEU A 900 3.75 -0.83 26.33
C LEU A 900 4.58 0.28 25.65
N PHE A 901 5.78 -0.06 25.15
CA PHE A 901 6.60 0.87 24.37
C PHE A 901 5.81 1.40 23.17
N ALA A 902 5.21 0.49 22.41
CA ALA A 902 4.46 0.83 21.22
C ALA A 902 3.20 1.66 21.56
N ALA A 903 2.53 1.39 22.70
CA ALA A 903 1.41 2.18 23.21
C ALA A 903 1.85 3.59 23.62
N TYR A 904 3.00 3.74 24.31
CA TYR A 904 3.58 5.06 24.60
C TYR A 904 3.93 5.83 23.32
N MET A 905 4.51 5.16 22.33
CA MET A 905 4.80 5.77 21.04
C MET A 905 3.53 6.18 20.29
N GLY A 906 2.46 5.39 20.38
CA GLY A 906 1.14 5.71 19.83
C GLY A 906 0.46 6.89 20.53
N ALA A 907 0.70 7.05 21.84
CA ALA A 907 0.24 8.16 22.66
C ALA A 907 1.15 9.41 22.59
N ASP A 908 2.25 9.36 21.83
CA ASP A 908 3.28 10.41 21.75
C ASP A 908 4.00 10.70 23.09
N SER A 909 3.98 9.75 24.02
CA SER A 909 4.70 9.80 25.31
C SER A 909 6.17 9.39 25.16
N LEU A 910 6.97 10.21 24.47
CA LEU A 910 8.37 9.87 24.14
C LEU A 910 9.27 9.65 25.38
N GLY A 911 9.05 10.43 26.45
CA GLY A 911 9.79 10.27 27.71
C GLY A 911 9.54 8.93 28.38
N ASP A 912 8.26 8.52 28.49
CA ASP A 912 7.89 7.22 29.05
C ASP A 912 8.41 6.06 28.18
N ALA A 913 8.43 6.24 26.84
CA ALA A 913 8.99 5.27 25.91
C ALA A 913 10.52 5.14 26.07
N ARG A 914 11.23 6.24 26.32
CA ARG A 914 12.66 6.25 26.58
C ARG A 914 12.99 5.57 27.91
N ASP A 915 12.29 5.94 28.98
CA ASP A 915 12.46 5.34 30.30
C ASP A 915 12.24 3.82 30.27
N LEU A 916 11.28 3.36 29.46
CA LEU A 916 11.02 1.94 29.27
C LEU A 916 12.15 1.23 28.49
N LEU A 917 12.73 1.86 27.47
CA LEU A 917 13.88 1.29 26.75
C LEU A 917 15.14 1.22 27.61
N ASP A 918 15.41 2.25 28.41
CA ASP A 918 16.56 2.29 29.31
C ASP A 918 16.49 1.19 30.39
N LEU A 919 15.26 0.76 30.73
CA LEU A 919 14.98 -0.35 31.65
C LEU A 919 14.61 -1.67 30.94
N PHE A 920 14.73 -1.73 29.61
CA PHE A 920 14.25 -2.87 28.83
C PHE A 920 15.08 -4.13 29.14
N PRO A 921 14.44 -5.29 29.39
CA PRO A 921 15.15 -6.52 29.69
C PRO A 921 15.84 -7.05 28.42
N VAL A 922 17.18 -6.94 28.36
CA VAL A 922 17.98 -7.45 27.24
C VAL A 922 18.42 -8.89 27.54
N ASN A 923 17.63 -9.86 27.10
CA ASN A 923 17.91 -11.28 27.34
C ASN A 923 18.39 -12.01 26.09
N THR A 924 18.08 -11.49 24.90
CA THR A 924 18.40 -12.09 23.61
C THR A 924 19.10 -11.11 22.67
N THR A 925 19.70 -11.63 21.60
CA THR A 925 20.22 -10.81 20.50
C THR A 925 19.11 -10.00 19.81
N ASP A 926 17.88 -10.52 19.77
CA ASP A 926 16.74 -9.76 19.25
C ASP A 926 16.38 -8.57 20.15
N ASP A 927 16.43 -8.74 21.48
CA ASP A 927 16.18 -7.64 22.42
C ASP A 927 17.24 -6.54 22.29
N SER A 928 18.52 -6.91 22.13
CA SER A 928 19.58 -5.92 21.96
C SER A 928 19.46 -5.17 20.63
N LEU A 929 19.07 -5.86 19.54
CA LEU A 929 18.79 -5.24 18.24
C LEU A 929 17.54 -4.37 18.30
N PHE A 930 16.49 -4.81 19.02
CA PHE A 930 15.29 -4.03 19.27
C PHE A 930 15.65 -2.73 19.99
N VAL A 931 16.35 -2.78 21.13
CA VAL A 931 16.81 -1.58 21.85
C VAL A 931 17.66 -0.70 20.94
N ALA A 932 18.67 -1.25 20.25
CA ALA A 932 19.57 -0.48 19.38
C ALA A 932 18.83 0.23 18.25
N TYR A 933 17.88 -0.43 17.59
CA TYR A 933 17.06 0.16 16.53
C TYR A 933 16.14 1.26 17.06
N HIS A 934 15.47 1.01 18.19
CA HIS A 934 14.49 1.94 18.74
C HIS A 934 15.13 3.13 19.47
N SER A 935 16.32 2.98 20.04
CA SER A 935 17.11 4.10 20.55
C SER A 935 17.49 5.05 19.41
N LEU A 936 18.02 4.54 18.28
CA LEU A 936 18.31 5.35 17.09
C LEU A 936 17.06 6.10 16.60
N LEU A 937 15.90 5.46 16.70
CA LEU A 937 14.64 6.00 16.24
C LEU A 937 14.05 7.05 17.19
N LEU A 938 14.21 6.88 18.51
CA LEU A 938 13.90 7.93 19.47
C LEU A 938 14.83 9.13 19.27
N ASP A 939 16.13 8.89 19.08
CA ASP A 939 17.12 9.96 18.84
C ASP A 939 16.73 10.77 17.58
N LEU A 940 16.36 10.10 16.47
CA LEU A 940 15.86 10.76 15.26
C LEU A 940 14.58 11.57 15.50
N LYS A 941 13.64 11.03 16.30
CA LYS A 941 12.39 11.73 16.62
C LYS A 941 12.61 12.93 17.53
N GLU A 942 13.46 12.82 18.54
CA GLU A 942 13.85 13.92 19.44
C GLU A 942 14.58 15.03 18.66
N ASP A 943 15.43 14.65 17.70
CA ASP A 943 16.15 15.57 16.82
C ASP A 943 15.32 16.07 15.62
N THR A 944 14.07 15.62 15.48
CA THR A 944 13.16 15.95 14.36
C THR A 944 13.70 15.58 12.97
N LEU A 945 14.58 14.58 12.91
CA LEU A 945 15.19 14.07 11.68
C LEU A 945 14.38 12.92 11.08
N SER A 946 14.37 12.83 9.75
CA SER A 946 13.78 11.70 9.02
C SER A 946 14.86 10.67 8.65
N TRP A 947 14.43 9.44 8.33
CA TRP A 947 15.31 8.39 7.81
C TRP A 947 16.17 8.82 6.60
N LYS A 948 15.73 9.81 5.81
CA LYS A 948 16.50 10.34 4.68
C LYS A 948 17.72 11.17 5.09
N GLN A 949 17.84 11.50 6.38
CA GLN A 949 18.87 12.37 6.93
C GLN A 949 19.87 11.59 7.81
N LEU A 950 19.88 10.25 7.72
CA LEU A 950 20.86 9.42 8.41
C LEU A 950 22.29 9.75 7.95
N ASP A 951 23.21 9.87 8.91
CA ASP A 951 24.63 9.97 8.60
C ASP A 951 25.25 8.61 8.24
N SER A 952 26.49 8.62 7.75
CA SER A 952 27.18 7.41 7.31
C SER A 952 27.36 6.34 8.40
N LEU A 953 27.46 6.72 9.68
CA LEU A 953 27.58 5.80 10.80
C LEU A 953 26.23 5.17 11.15
N GLN A 954 25.17 5.99 11.16
CA GLN A 954 23.80 5.52 11.39
C GLN A 954 23.35 4.59 10.25
N VAL A 955 23.72 4.88 8.98
CA VAL A 955 23.46 3.96 7.85
C VAL A 955 24.19 2.63 8.03
N LEU A 956 25.44 2.62 8.51
CA LEU A 956 26.16 1.38 8.82
C LEU A 956 25.50 0.59 9.96
N GLN A 957 25.00 1.28 10.99
CA GLN A 957 24.24 0.66 12.07
C GLN A 957 22.96 -0.01 11.53
N VAL A 958 22.21 0.68 10.67
CA VAL A 958 21.04 0.12 9.99
C VAL A 958 21.43 -1.09 9.13
N LYS A 959 22.54 -1.04 8.37
CA LYS A 959 23.05 -2.20 7.60
C LYS A 959 23.41 -3.40 8.48
N ALA A 960 23.99 -3.17 9.64
CA ALA A 960 24.34 -4.22 10.59
C ALA A 960 23.09 -4.87 11.21
N ILE A 961 22.06 -4.09 11.52
CA ILE A 961 20.78 -4.62 12.01
C ILE A 961 20.09 -5.42 10.88
N ALA A 962 20.11 -4.89 9.65
CA ALA A 962 19.54 -5.51 8.46
C ALA A 962 20.18 -6.86 8.08
N SER A 963 21.43 -7.10 8.47
CA SER A 963 22.16 -8.34 8.14
C SER A 963 21.92 -9.48 9.14
N ILE A 964 21.25 -9.20 10.28
CA ILE A 964 21.00 -10.16 11.35
C ILE A 964 19.49 -10.41 11.45
N GLU A 965 19.08 -11.67 11.37
CA GLU A 965 17.67 -12.06 11.52
C GLU A 965 17.15 -11.69 12.91
N SER A 966 16.12 -10.83 12.94
CA SER A 966 15.57 -10.25 14.16
C SER A 966 14.19 -9.64 13.91
N SER A 967 13.45 -9.35 14.98
CA SER A 967 12.18 -8.63 14.97
C SER A 967 12.29 -7.21 14.40
N VAL A 968 13.51 -6.69 14.22
CA VAL A 968 13.77 -5.36 13.66
C VAL A 968 14.52 -5.36 12.32
N GLN A 969 15.02 -6.51 11.87
CA GLN A 969 15.77 -6.67 10.62
C GLN A 969 15.02 -6.06 9.44
N ASP A 970 13.76 -6.44 9.32
CA ASP A 970 12.91 -6.09 8.20
C ASP A 970 12.60 -4.60 8.09
N TYR A 971 12.71 -3.87 9.21
CA TYR A 971 12.59 -2.42 9.23
C TYR A 971 13.90 -1.75 8.86
N ALA A 972 15.03 -2.26 9.35
CA ALA A 972 16.34 -1.79 8.92
C ALA A 972 16.51 -1.93 7.40
N LEU A 973 16.02 -3.03 6.82
CA LEU A 973 16.00 -3.24 5.37
C LEU A 973 15.15 -2.23 4.61
N ALA A 974 13.97 -1.93 5.12
CA ALA A 974 13.07 -0.97 4.50
C ALA A 974 13.61 0.47 4.59
N VAL A 975 14.35 0.81 5.65
CA VAL A 975 15.09 2.08 5.76
C VAL A 975 16.18 2.18 4.68
N LEU A 976 16.97 1.13 4.45
CA LEU A 976 18.00 1.11 3.39
C LEU A 976 17.41 1.29 1.98
N GLU A 977 16.21 0.77 1.78
CA GLU A 977 15.38 0.93 0.58
C GLU A 977 14.98 2.40 0.40
N LEU A 978 14.44 3.02 1.46
CA LEU A 978 13.96 4.39 1.45
C LEU A 978 15.06 5.43 1.17
N ILE A 979 16.27 5.19 1.67
CA ILE A 979 17.42 6.10 1.49
C ILE A 979 18.18 5.85 0.19
N GLY A 980 17.71 4.93 -0.67
CA GLY A 980 18.32 4.65 -1.97
C GLY A 980 19.65 3.90 -1.89
N ASP A 981 19.98 3.31 -0.74
CA ASP A 981 21.22 2.56 -0.49
C ASP A 981 21.06 1.07 -0.86
N THR A 982 19.84 0.66 -1.20
CA THR A 982 19.55 -0.63 -1.84
C THR A 982 18.70 -0.43 -3.10
N VAL A 983 19.10 -1.13 -4.17
CA VAL A 983 18.21 -1.44 -5.30
C VAL A 983 17.15 -2.41 -4.76
N ILE A 984 15.89 -2.00 -4.73
CA ILE A 984 14.81 -2.85 -4.20
C ILE A 984 14.28 -3.75 -5.30
N VAL A 985 14.25 -5.06 -5.05
CA VAL A 985 13.03 -5.81 -4.66
C VAL A 985 13.47 -7.04 -3.82
N ARG A 986 12.88 -7.24 -2.64
CA ARG A 986 13.02 -8.45 -1.79
C ARG A 986 11.70 -9.25 -1.87
N PHE A 987 11.53 -10.59 -1.87
CA PHE A 987 12.30 -11.86 -1.97
C PHE A 987 11.21 -13.01 -1.95
N PRO A 988 11.40 -14.32 -2.29
CA PRO A 988 12.60 -15.15 -2.08
C PRO A 988 13.03 -16.04 -3.28
N GLU A 989 14.31 -15.98 -3.61
CA GLU A 989 15.02 -17.21 -3.96
C GLU A 989 15.28 -17.97 -2.65
N GLU A 990 15.01 -19.27 -2.63
CA GLU A 990 15.98 -20.25 -2.11
C GLU A 990 15.59 -21.66 -2.59
N SER A 991 16.17 -22.05 -3.73
CA SER A 991 17.20 -23.10 -3.81
C SER A 991 17.39 -23.49 -5.29
N THR A 992 18.23 -22.74 -6.01
CA THR A 992 18.71 -23.11 -7.34
C THR A 992 19.85 -24.12 -7.23
N GLU A 993 19.53 -25.38 -6.91
CA GLU A 993 20.43 -26.51 -7.23
C GLU A 993 19.86 -27.47 -8.29
N GLU A 994 18.58 -27.39 -8.65
CA GLU A 994 17.98 -28.25 -9.70
C GLU A 994 17.75 -27.55 -11.05
N SER A 995 17.71 -26.22 -11.13
CA SER A 995 17.46 -25.49 -12.39
C SER A 995 18.69 -25.39 -13.32
N ALA A 996 19.88 -25.78 -12.86
CA ALA A 996 21.11 -25.74 -13.66
C ALA A 996 21.33 -26.99 -14.55
N ARG A 997 20.46 -28.02 -14.50
CA ARG A 997 20.66 -29.28 -15.26
C ARG A 997 19.94 -29.39 -16.60
N TYR A 998 19.11 -28.41 -17.00
CA TYR A 998 18.30 -28.50 -18.22
C TYR A 998 18.28 -27.22 -19.08
N ALA A 999 19.43 -26.62 -19.40
CA ALA A 999 19.61 -25.88 -20.65
C ALA A 999 21.10 -25.67 -20.95
N PHE A 1000 21.50 -25.91 -22.20
CA PHE A 1000 22.85 -25.78 -22.79
C PHE A 1000 23.81 -26.98 -22.69
N LYS A 1001 23.49 -28.01 -23.50
CA LYS A 1001 24.48 -28.67 -24.34
C LYS A 1001 24.68 -27.86 -25.63
N GLU A 1002 25.80 -27.14 -25.72
CA GLU A 1002 26.67 -26.91 -26.90
C GLU A 1002 27.81 -25.97 -26.44
N LYS A 1003 28.99 -26.52 -26.07
CA LYS A 1003 30.27 -26.46 -26.83
C LYS A 1003 30.53 -25.08 -27.45
N GLU A 1004 31.59 -24.32 -27.14
CA GLU A 1004 32.96 -24.63 -26.73
C GLU A 1004 33.62 -23.43 -26.00
N GLU A 1005 34.49 -23.78 -25.04
CA GLU A 1005 35.71 -23.09 -24.59
C GLU A 1005 35.72 -21.57 -24.36
N ARG A 1006 35.53 -21.15 -23.10
CA ARG A 1006 36.31 -20.04 -22.52
C ARG A 1006 36.66 -20.32 -21.05
N LYS A 1007 37.94 -20.13 -20.75
CA LYS A 1007 38.68 -20.54 -19.54
C LYS A 1007 38.09 -19.95 -18.26
N LEU A 1008 37.94 -20.80 -17.24
CA LEU A 1008 37.64 -20.45 -15.84
C LEU A 1008 38.64 -19.40 -15.30
N PRO A 1009 38.18 -18.24 -14.80
CA PRO A 1009 38.93 -17.46 -13.83
C PRO A 1009 38.78 -18.10 -12.44
N LYS A 1010 39.91 -18.27 -11.76
CA LYS A 1010 40.03 -18.87 -10.43
C LYS A 1010 39.21 -18.11 -9.39
N LEU A 1011 38.53 -18.86 -8.51
CA LEU A 1011 37.92 -18.39 -7.26
C LEU A 1011 38.88 -17.49 -6.47
N LYS A 1012 38.44 -16.27 -6.15
CA LYS A 1012 39.08 -15.42 -5.13
C LYS A 1012 38.57 -15.82 -3.75
N LYS A 1013 39.52 -15.96 -2.83
CA LYS A 1013 39.39 -16.32 -1.42
C LYS A 1013 38.51 -15.36 -0.61
N THR A 1014 37.95 -15.94 0.44
CA THR A 1014 37.58 -15.39 1.76
C THR A 1014 38.12 -13.99 2.08
N GLN A 1015 37.23 -13.14 2.60
CA GLN A 1015 37.51 -11.86 3.26
C GLN A 1015 38.75 -11.95 4.18
N GLU A 1016 39.73 -11.07 3.97
CA GLU A 1016 40.95 -11.03 4.79
C GLU A 1016 40.63 -10.45 6.17
N VAL A 1017 41.00 -11.19 7.23
CA VAL A 1017 40.94 -10.71 8.62
C VAL A 1017 42.01 -9.61 8.78
N PRO A 1018 41.72 -8.44 9.37
CA PRO A 1018 42.60 -7.27 9.33
C PRO A 1018 43.88 -7.37 10.19
N PHE A 1019 44.17 -8.53 10.76
CA PHE A 1019 45.44 -8.82 11.43
C PHE A 1019 45.81 -10.29 11.28
N THR A 1020 47.06 -10.64 11.55
CA THR A 1020 47.53 -12.03 11.59
C THR A 1020 48.25 -12.33 12.91
N ILE A 1021 48.16 -13.58 13.37
CA ILE A 1021 48.85 -14.06 14.57
C ILE A 1021 49.90 -15.09 14.17
N TYR A 1022 51.16 -14.83 14.51
CA TYR A 1022 52.24 -15.80 14.26
C TYR A 1022 53.34 -15.79 15.33
N PRO A 1023 53.93 -16.96 15.66
CA PRO A 1023 53.49 -18.29 15.23
C PRO A 1023 52.15 -18.70 15.86
N ASN A 1024 51.37 -19.49 15.14
CA ASN A 1024 50.14 -20.10 15.63
C ASN A 1024 49.95 -21.46 14.93
N PRO A 1025 50.06 -22.60 15.63
CA PRO A 1025 50.17 -22.75 17.10
C PRO A 1025 51.49 -22.22 17.70
N ASN A 1026 51.51 -21.91 19.00
CA ASN A 1026 52.70 -21.43 19.74
C ASN A 1026 52.81 -21.95 21.19
N SER A 1027 53.94 -21.68 21.85
CA SER A 1027 54.25 -22.09 23.22
C SER A 1027 53.94 -21.03 24.29
N GLY A 1028 53.15 -20.01 23.94
CA GLY A 1028 52.82 -18.87 24.78
C GLY A 1028 53.44 -17.55 24.32
N LEU A 1029 54.29 -17.54 23.29
CA LEU A 1029 54.86 -16.32 22.70
C LEU A 1029 54.41 -16.18 21.25
N PHE A 1030 53.74 -15.07 20.91
CA PHE A 1030 53.32 -14.78 19.55
C PHE A 1030 53.23 -13.29 19.27
N THR A 1031 53.23 -12.94 17.99
CA THR A 1031 53.11 -11.58 17.50
C THR A 1031 51.77 -11.42 16.78
N ILE A 1032 51.11 -10.29 17.04
CA ILE A 1032 49.96 -9.81 16.27
C ILE A 1032 50.48 -8.77 15.29
N GLU A 1033 50.28 -9.01 13.99
CA GLU A 1033 50.59 -8.06 12.92
C GLU A 1033 49.30 -7.45 12.38
N LEU A 1034 49.14 -6.13 12.51
CA LEU A 1034 48.00 -5.37 12.01
C LEU A 1034 48.20 -4.98 10.54
N SER A 1035 47.13 -4.98 9.74
CA SER A 1035 47.21 -4.66 8.31
C SER A 1035 47.42 -3.17 8.02
N GLU A 1036 47.03 -2.28 8.93
CA GLU A 1036 47.16 -0.81 8.80
C GLU A 1036 47.49 -0.15 10.15
N LYS A 1037 47.92 1.13 10.13
CA LYS A 1037 48.19 1.91 11.35
C LYS A 1037 46.88 2.41 11.96
N THR A 1038 46.70 2.18 13.26
CA THR A 1038 45.54 2.66 14.03
C THR A 1038 45.84 4.04 14.63
N THR A 1039 44.85 4.93 14.65
CA THR A 1039 44.98 6.29 15.25
C THR A 1039 44.25 6.42 16.59
N GLY A 1040 43.62 5.34 17.08
CA GLY A 1040 42.88 5.27 18.34
C GLY A 1040 43.52 4.37 19.42
N GLU A 1041 42.81 4.21 20.55
CA GLU A 1041 43.20 3.32 21.65
C GLU A 1041 42.96 1.86 21.24
N LEU A 1042 43.99 1.01 21.36
CA LEU A 1042 43.94 -0.38 20.96
C LEU A 1042 43.97 -1.30 22.19
N ARG A 1043 43.03 -2.25 22.26
CA ARG A 1043 42.93 -3.22 23.36
C ARG A 1043 42.91 -4.64 22.81
N ILE A 1044 43.81 -5.50 23.27
CA ILE A 1044 43.86 -6.91 22.92
C ILE A 1044 43.32 -7.73 24.07
N GLN A 1045 42.41 -8.65 23.79
CA GLN A 1045 41.78 -9.52 24.79
C GLN A 1045 41.82 -10.98 24.33
N LEU A 1046 42.23 -11.90 25.21
CA LEU A 1046 42.05 -13.33 24.98
C LEU A 1046 41.00 -13.90 25.91
N THR A 1047 40.15 -14.75 25.34
CA THR A 1047 39.13 -15.53 26.06
C THR A 1047 39.37 -17.02 25.87
N ASP A 1048 39.03 -17.82 26.87
CA ASP A 1048 38.87 -19.27 26.68
C ASP A 1048 37.54 -19.58 25.97
N LEU A 1049 37.29 -20.85 25.66
CA LEU A 1049 36.07 -21.28 24.96
C LEU A 1049 34.77 -21.09 25.77
N THR A 1050 34.87 -20.78 27.07
CA THR A 1050 33.71 -20.45 27.91
C THR A 1050 33.41 -18.94 27.93
N GLY A 1051 34.20 -18.14 27.21
CA GLY A 1051 34.06 -16.68 27.15
C GLY A 1051 34.77 -15.94 28.28
N ARG A 1052 35.45 -16.64 29.20
CA ARG A 1052 36.18 -16.02 30.32
C ARG A 1052 37.45 -15.35 29.81
N VAL A 1053 37.68 -14.09 30.21
CA VAL A 1053 38.89 -13.33 29.86
C VAL A 1053 40.09 -13.87 30.62
N VAL A 1054 41.10 -14.34 29.88
CA VAL A 1054 42.34 -14.88 30.44
C VAL A 1054 43.54 -13.95 30.27
N PHE A 1055 43.43 -12.95 29.39
CA PHE A 1055 44.42 -11.89 29.20
C PHE A 1055 43.77 -10.64 28.59
N SER A 1056 44.22 -9.46 29.02
CA SER A 1056 43.82 -8.17 28.42
C SER A 1056 44.95 -7.15 28.55
N SER A 1057 45.27 -6.44 27.46
CA SER A 1057 46.25 -5.35 27.47
C SER A 1057 45.77 -4.19 26.58
N GLY A 1058 45.94 -2.96 27.07
CA GLY A 1058 45.64 -1.72 26.35
C GLY A 1058 46.91 -1.01 25.90
N TYR A 1059 46.85 -0.31 24.78
CA TYR A 1059 47.97 0.40 24.17
C TYR A 1059 47.48 1.75 23.62
N ASN A 1060 48.18 2.82 24.04
CA ASN A 1060 47.90 4.19 23.61
C ASN A 1060 48.96 4.61 22.59
N GLU A 1061 48.52 5.03 21.40
CA GLU A 1061 49.35 5.50 20.27
C GLU A 1061 50.50 4.56 19.86
N ILE A 1062 50.16 3.50 19.11
CA ILE A 1062 51.14 2.53 18.60
C ILE A 1062 51.68 2.96 17.23
N ASN A 1063 52.96 3.34 17.17
CA ASN A 1063 53.66 3.65 15.91
C ASN A 1063 54.23 2.42 15.15
N THR A 1064 53.79 1.20 15.52
CA THR A 1064 54.28 -0.08 14.98
C THR A 1064 53.12 -1.00 14.57
N TYR A 1065 53.35 -1.84 13.57
CA TYR A 1065 52.39 -2.85 13.08
C TYR A 1065 52.43 -4.15 13.86
N LEU A 1066 53.45 -4.34 14.70
CA LEU A 1066 53.75 -5.60 15.38
C LEU A 1066 53.59 -5.44 16.89
N ILE A 1067 52.74 -6.28 17.48
CA ILE A 1067 52.51 -6.33 18.93
C ILE A 1067 52.92 -7.72 19.43
N GLY A 1068 53.98 -7.77 20.25
CA GLY A 1068 54.40 -9.00 20.92
C GLY A 1068 53.53 -9.29 22.14
N VAL A 1069 53.04 -10.51 22.26
CA VAL A 1069 52.22 -10.99 23.38
C VAL A 1069 52.92 -12.18 24.04
N ASP A 1070 53.10 -12.10 25.37
CA ASP A 1070 53.64 -13.18 26.20
C ASP A 1070 52.57 -13.73 27.14
N LEU A 1071 52.14 -14.94 26.84
CA LEU A 1071 51.19 -15.78 27.57
C LEU A 1071 51.84 -17.09 28.03
N SER A 1072 53.15 -17.12 28.22
CA SER A 1072 53.90 -18.31 28.65
C SER A 1072 53.42 -18.96 29.96
N GLY A 1073 52.59 -18.23 30.74
CA GLY A 1073 51.93 -18.71 31.96
C GLY A 1073 50.53 -19.32 31.79
N LEU A 1074 49.93 -19.35 30.58
CA LEU A 1074 48.61 -19.96 30.34
C LEU A 1074 48.70 -21.45 29.99
N SER A 1075 47.64 -22.19 30.29
CA SER A 1075 47.55 -23.64 30.05
C SER A 1075 47.40 -23.96 28.55
N LYS A 1076 47.78 -25.17 28.12
CA LYS A 1076 47.53 -25.61 26.74
C LYS A 1076 46.05 -25.62 26.41
N GLY A 1077 45.68 -25.20 25.21
CA GLY A 1077 44.29 -25.06 24.82
C GLY A 1077 44.07 -24.13 23.64
N VAL A 1078 42.81 -24.03 23.25
CA VAL A 1078 42.34 -23.11 22.22
C VAL A 1078 41.78 -21.87 22.88
N TYR A 1079 42.27 -20.70 22.45
CA TYR A 1079 41.84 -19.40 22.92
C TYR A 1079 41.34 -18.56 21.75
N LEU A 1080 40.45 -17.62 22.02
CA LEU A 1080 40.02 -16.62 21.04
C LEU A 1080 40.66 -15.29 21.38
N CYS A 1081 41.48 -14.77 20.46
CA CYS A 1081 42.11 -13.46 20.56
C CYS A 1081 41.29 -12.44 19.78
N SER A 1082 40.70 -11.48 20.50
CA SER A 1082 39.95 -10.37 19.93
C SER A 1082 40.78 -9.09 20.07
N VAL A 1083 40.89 -8.35 18.97
CA VAL A 1083 41.51 -7.02 18.95
C VAL A 1083 40.40 -5.98 18.89
N PHE A 1084 40.51 -4.95 19.74
CA PHE A 1084 39.56 -3.85 19.83
C PHE A 1084 40.26 -2.53 19.47
N GLU A 1085 39.58 -1.67 18.72
CA GLU A 1085 39.97 -0.27 18.50
C GLU A 1085 38.83 0.63 19.02
N ASN A 1086 39.14 1.58 19.90
CA ASN A 1086 38.16 2.49 20.52
C ASN A 1086 36.92 1.76 21.10
N ASN A 1087 37.14 0.61 21.74
CA ASN A 1087 36.14 -0.32 22.31
C ASN A 1087 35.31 -1.16 21.31
N TYR A 1088 35.58 -1.12 20.01
CA TYR A 1088 34.95 -1.98 19.00
C TYR A 1088 35.84 -3.14 18.56
N ILE A 1089 35.31 -4.37 18.40
CA ILE A 1089 36.09 -5.52 17.94
C ILE A 1089 36.38 -5.38 16.44
N ILE A 1090 37.66 -5.27 16.08
CA ILE A 1090 38.11 -5.23 14.67
C ILE A 1090 38.34 -6.63 14.08
N GLY A 1091 38.44 -7.65 14.93
CA GLY A 1091 38.41 -9.04 14.51
C GLY A 1091 38.79 -10.00 15.63
N THR A 1092 38.49 -11.29 15.42
CA THR A 1092 38.80 -12.36 16.35
C THR A 1092 39.50 -13.50 15.61
N GLN A 1093 40.63 -13.98 16.15
CA GLN A 1093 41.34 -15.14 15.63
C GLN A 1093 41.57 -16.19 16.70
N ARG A 1094 41.50 -17.45 16.28
CA ARG A 1094 41.80 -18.60 17.12
C ARG A 1094 43.30 -18.70 17.37
N VAL A 1095 43.73 -18.73 18.62
CA VAL A 1095 45.13 -18.96 19.06
C VAL A 1095 45.23 -20.33 19.71
N ILE A 1096 46.19 -21.13 19.28
CA ILE A 1096 46.40 -22.49 19.79
C ILE A 1096 47.71 -22.53 20.59
N LEU A 1097 47.60 -22.79 21.89
CA LEU A 1097 48.75 -23.01 22.77
C LEU A 1097 49.03 -24.51 22.92
N ILE A 1098 50.24 -24.95 22.54
CA ILE A 1098 50.58 -26.39 22.40
C ILE A 1098 51.52 -26.94 23.48
N LYS A 1099 51.75 -26.20 24.56
CA LYS A 1099 52.76 -26.59 25.56
C LYS A 1099 52.39 -27.81 26.40
#